data_AF-A0A7G5BYL4-F1
#
_entry.id   AF-A0A7G5BYL4-F1
#
_cell.length_a   1.000
_cell.length_b   1.000
_cell.length_c   1.000
_cell.angle_alpha   90.00
_cell.angle_beta   90.00
_cell.angle_gamma   90.00
#
_symmetry.space_group_name_H-M   'P 1'
#
loop_
_entity.id
_entity.type
_entity.pdbx_description
1 polymer ?
#
loop_
_entity_poly.entity_id
_entity_poly.type
_entity_poly.pdbx_seq_one_letter_code
_entity_poly.pdbx_strand_id
1 'polypeptide(L)'
;MGRRWHSCGNSFFGAGGNGARVAPDRSLPDGRAEIPWLAERWRANPEERVALPPLAYEDVRQYVSNALHEDSARIRLLARSVYDQTGGYPRAIRLLLDSWLKEKRLGFDEKRRQWTWDPEVIRQLSDSEANLRLMEMSFAKLPDDRKELLAMAAAIGPAFRLSILAEACDLAPDAAFRRLQEAELEGMVYREDEAEHGNGQERIYLFVHASMHRMAYAFDSGRNAQRHRMIGQLLQRRSPDWSDDTMLAAVDHLNLGASVLTAQETRQLAEHNLEAGQKALAEGRFAKGKQYAENGLRLTAEEKESGSLDVRLRLVLAWTEYMGGRLERARELLLDLKKSDGNLSLAERSRIWAPLIQFHVIVENETAIQYGREALAAYGWKLREKSSLLSIAKEVMQTQLLLYRKREMPYPLPDPLDEEYASLCGLMAKLFFPLLMHDTGALLELYARFIRYGLRKGVNESLAVMIGAYELILQRVLPSYAQAPPAAERAFLQIADASKSGNRHLFTFVSGMAKQLDKPSEASAALYKAMRQGLESGDKDFAHLTMVTCLVTHNGDLYALRELLDYFADHMRQSADGKMLEMVRIAGSYAAALQDESLTEGFVAIPQASSNGDSEQRDEDNYSCGCRLEAAYLSGKYREALYWAMRGRANELPLDWTRIRKQRLYETLSLAAIYAGTNAEERKRIRKAIRALLRRMKSWRGFLGYRSSAYLLMKAEWERIAGNPMGALREYMAAIGQARTEKYGLMEGIACERLAICYRNDMISQSGAAIAMMDACAAYSEWGVTSKANRIRSRYAELLSPASKRYGGPVLEGEIDSDRTRIDLPRQNGPAEGGSSASEDEYELVRRIVDESGKPMKSGWTASLLEAALRQAGADRGLVLSCRDEGYAIEAGGSGMAEKESASELYAESVLRHASMTNEPLVLHDAIRSYWVKDAYIEAWRPRSILCMPIAVPGERDSFVLYLENRQMPGVFTDRDVKVLELLATRMIYYKLLEDEAAASEMINAAGGRTSSAPSSVQPGVTEPLTEREIEILTAIAEGLSNRDIAERFGIAETTVKTHASRIIGKLGVKRRGQAVVRARELRLIE
;
A
#
# COMPACT_ATOMS: atom_id res chain seq x y z
N MET A 1 -46.91 -28.55 1.58
CA MET A 1 -48.33 -28.32 1.21
C MET A 1 -48.66 -28.64 -0.27
N GLY A 2 -47.98 -29.60 -0.91
CA GLY A 2 -48.15 -29.88 -2.36
C GLY A 2 -49.13 -31.00 -2.76
N ARG A 3 -50.02 -31.46 -1.87
CA ARG A 3 -50.97 -32.57 -2.17
C ARG A 3 -52.44 -32.18 -2.27
N ARG A 4 -52.82 -30.90 -2.13
CA ARG A 4 -54.23 -30.45 -2.25
C ARG A 4 -54.61 -29.86 -3.62
N TRP A 5 -53.64 -29.63 -4.52
CA TRP A 5 -53.93 -29.08 -5.86
C TRP A 5 -54.47 -30.12 -6.86
N HIS A 6 -54.32 -31.42 -6.62
CA HIS A 6 -54.77 -32.46 -7.55
C HIS A 6 -56.25 -32.84 -7.43
N SER A 7 -56.99 -32.41 -6.40
CA SER A 7 -58.35 -32.93 -6.16
C SER A 7 -59.50 -32.12 -6.75
N CYS A 8 -59.28 -30.87 -7.21
CA CYS A 8 -60.36 -29.98 -7.65
C CYS A 8 -60.52 -29.84 -9.17
N GLY A 9 -59.62 -30.39 -10.00
CA GLY A 9 -59.63 -30.15 -11.45
C GLY A 9 -60.23 -31.26 -12.33
N ASN A 10 -60.57 -32.43 -11.77
CA ASN A 10 -60.93 -33.61 -12.57
C ASN A 10 -62.43 -33.81 -12.79
N SER A 11 -63.29 -32.90 -12.35
CA SER A 11 -64.75 -33.10 -12.42
C SER A 11 -65.48 -32.24 -13.46
N PHE A 12 -64.80 -31.50 -14.36
CA PHE A 12 -65.52 -30.60 -15.26
C PHE A 12 -65.33 -30.72 -16.77
N PHE A 13 -64.24 -31.27 -17.33
CA PHE A 13 -64.13 -31.36 -18.80
C PHE A 13 -63.37 -32.60 -19.26
N GLY A 14 -64.13 -33.59 -19.75
CA GLY A 14 -63.64 -34.67 -20.60
C GLY A 14 -63.24 -34.15 -21.99
N ALA A 15 -62.34 -34.87 -22.63
CA ALA A 15 -61.54 -34.47 -23.79
C ALA A 15 -62.30 -34.30 -25.12
N GLY A 16 -61.68 -33.56 -26.04
CA GLY A 16 -61.77 -33.83 -27.49
C GLY A 16 -62.38 -32.73 -28.34
N GLY A 17 -61.56 -32.13 -29.21
CA GLY A 17 -62.04 -31.32 -30.32
C GLY A 17 -62.77 -32.16 -31.37
N ASN A 18 -63.59 -31.47 -32.16
CA ASN A 18 -64.17 -31.87 -33.45
C ASN A 18 -64.70 -33.31 -33.57
N GLY A 19 -65.98 -33.47 -33.27
CA GLY A 19 -66.89 -34.39 -33.97
C GLY A 19 -66.65 -35.89 -33.77
N ALA A 20 -67.24 -36.48 -32.73
CA ALA A 20 -67.55 -37.90 -32.70
C ALA A 20 -68.81 -38.19 -31.86
N ARG A 21 -69.77 -38.91 -32.46
CA ARG A 21 -70.89 -39.55 -31.76
C ARG A 21 -70.34 -40.67 -30.87
N VAL A 22 -70.70 -40.69 -29.59
CA VAL A 22 -70.52 -41.85 -28.72
C VAL A 22 -71.83 -42.09 -27.98
N ALA A 23 -72.43 -43.26 -28.24
CA ALA A 23 -73.59 -43.81 -27.53
C ALA A 23 -73.16 -44.26 -26.11
N PRO A 24 -74.10 -44.39 -25.14
CA PRO A 24 -73.77 -44.34 -23.72
C PRO A 24 -73.20 -45.66 -23.23
N ASP A 25 -71.99 -45.64 -22.70
CA ASP A 25 -71.47 -46.72 -21.87
C ASP A 25 -72.01 -46.58 -20.44
N ARG A 26 -72.67 -47.66 -19.99
CA ARG A 26 -73.34 -47.80 -18.70
C ARG A 26 -72.32 -48.23 -17.64
N SER A 27 -71.44 -47.34 -17.20
CA SER A 27 -70.84 -47.41 -15.86
C SER A 27 -69.82 -46.29 -15.66
N LEU A 28 -70.14 -45.33 -14.79
CA LEU A 28 -69.12 -44.51 -14.13
C LEU A 28 -69.07 -44.91 -12.65
N PRO A 29 -67.87 -45.11 -12.05
CA PRO A 29 -67.73 -45.52 -10.66
C PRO A 29 -67.93 -44.34 -9.71
N ASP A 30 -68.77 -44.56 -8.70
CA ASP A 30 -68.93 -43.88 -7.40
C ASP A 30 -68.30 -42.48 -7.19
N GLY A 31 -69.19 -41.48 -7.06
CA GLY A 31 -69.12 -40.59 -5.89
C GLY A 31 -68.66 -39.13 -6.05
N ARG A 32 -68.92 -38.41 -7.16
CA ARG A 32 -68.75 -36.94 -7.19
C ARG A 32 -69.90 -36.20 -7.87
N ALA A 33 -70.46 -35.25 -7.12
CA ALA A 33 -71.65 -34.43 -7.34
C ALA A 33 -71.99 -34.08 -8.80
N GLU A 34 -73.14 -34.57 -9.27
CA GLU A 34 -73.88 -33.97 -10.38
C GLU A 34 -74.32 -32.56 -9.97
N ILE A 35 -74.12 -31.53 -10.81
CA ILE A 35 -74.84 -30.25 -10.63
C ILE A 35 -76.33 -30.56 -10.88
N PRO A 36 -77.20 -30.53 -9.86
CA PRO A 36 -78.52 -31.14 -9.94
C PRO A 36 -79.40 -30.55 -11.06
N TRP A 37 -79.33 -29.22 -11.23
CA TRP A 37 -80.10 -28.52 -12.27
C TRP A 37 -79.62 -28.85 -13.68
N LEU A 38 -78.33 -29.15 -13.86
CA LEU A 38 -77.72 -29.45 -15.15
C LEU A 38 -78.03 -30.90 -15.55
N ALA A 39 -78.10 -31.80 -14.56
CA ALA A 39 -78.60 -33.16 -14.73
C ALA A 39 -80.10 -33.20 -15.03
N GLU A 40 -80.91 -32.36 -14.36
CA GLU A 40 -82.34 -32.20 -14.67
C GLU A 40 -82.56 -31.65 -16.09
N ARG A 41 -81.81 -30.61 -16.47
CA ARG A 41 -81.90 -29.97 -17.78
C ARG A 41 -81.43 -30.88 -18.92
N TRP A 42 -80.34 -31.63 -18.71
CA TRP A 42 -79.90 -32.66 -19.66
C TRP A 42 -80.93 -33.77 -19.84
N ARG A 43 -81.54 -34.27 -18.73
CA ARG A 43 -82.59 -35.29 -18.81
C ARG A 43 -83.82 -34.78 -19.56
N ALA A 44 -84.16 -33.50 -19.40
CA ALA A 44 -85.29 -32.88 -20.08
C ALA A 44 -85.02 -32.64 -21.58
N ASN A 45 -83.77 -32.36 -21.98
CA ASN A 45 -83.44 -32.05 -23.37
C ASN A 45 -82.01 -32.50 -23.75
N PRO A 46 -81.81 -33.80 -24.05
CA PRO A 46 -80.48 -34.39 -24.26
C PRO A 46 -79.71 -33.84 -25.48
N GLU A 47 -80.40 -33.19 -26.41
CA GLU A 47 -79.82 -32.61 -27.64
C GLU A 47 -79.52 -31.10 -27.53
N GLU A 48 -79.81 -30.46 -26.37
CA GLU A 48 -79.59 -29.02 -26.17
C GLU A 48 -78.10 -28.68 -26.13
N ARG A 49 -77.62 -27.91 -27.11
CA ARG A 49 -76.23 -27.42 -27.14
C ARG A 49 -76.13 -26.05 -26.48
N VAL A 50 -75.44 -25.99 -25.33
CA VAL A 50 -75.13 -24.73 -24.65
C VAL A 50 -73.72 -24.28 -25.03
N ALA A 51 -73.61 -23.13 -25.71
CA ALA A 51 -72.33 -22.51 -26.02
C ALA A 51 -71.79 -21.78 -24.77
N LEU A 52 -70.59 -22.15 -24.31
CA LEU A 52 -69.93 -21.52 -23.18
C LEU A 52 -68.92 -20.47 -23.68
N PRO A 53 -69.12 -19.18 -23.38
CA PRO A 53 -68.16 -18.13 -23.74
C PRO A 53 -66.91 -18.19 -22.84
N PRO A 54 -65.80 -17.52 -23.25
CA PRO A 54 -64.65 -17.29 -22.39
C PRO A 54 -65.04 -16.55 -21.11
N LEU A 55 -64.29 -16.78 -20.03
CA LEU A 55 -64.50 -16.10 -18.75
C LEU A 55 -64.29 -14.60 -18.90
N ALA A 56 -65.11 -13.78 -18.25
CA ALA A 56 -64.87 -12.34 -18.21
C ALA A 56 -63.69 -12.02 -17.28
N TYR A 57 -63.15 -10.81 -17.38
CA TYR A 57 -62.04 -10.38 -16.52
C TYR A 57 -62.34 -10.57 -15.03
N GLU A 58 -63.57 -10.28 -14.60
CA GLU A 58 -63.98 -10.42 -13.20
C GLU A 58 -63.96 -11.89 -12.75
N ASP A 59 -64.36 -12.81 -13.63
CA ASP A 59 -64.31 -14.25 -13.38
C ASP A 59 -62.86 -14.75 -13.33
N VAL A 60 -61.97 -14.20 -14.17
CA VAL A 60 -60.53 -14.52 -14.13
C VAL A 60 -59.85 -13.95 -12.90
N ARG A 61 -60.24 -12.74 -12.46
CA ARG A 61 -59.80 -12.15 -11.19
C ARG A 61 -60.19 -13.02 -10.02
N GLN A 62 -61.46 -13.43 -9.97
CA GLN A 62 -61.94 -14.33 -8.93
C GLN A 62 -61.25 -15.69 -9.00
N TYR A 63 -61.00 -16.22 -10.19
CA TYR A 63 -60.29 -17.47 -10.40
C TYR A 63 -58.86 -17.41 -9.86
N VAL A 64 -58.09 -16.38 -10.22
CA VAL A 64 -56.70 -16.20 -9.76
C VAL A 64 -56.64 -15.92 -8.26
N SER A 65 -57.57 -15.10 -7.74
CA SER A 65 -57.71 -14.82 -6.31
C SER A 65 -57.96 -16.10 -5.51
N ASN A 66 -58.90 -16.93 -5.97
CA ASN A 66 -59.21 -18.21 -5.34
C ASN A 66 -58.06 -19.20 -5.46
N ALA A 67 -57.35 -19.22 -6.60
CA ALA A 67 -56.23 -20.13 -6.83
C ALA A 67 -55.02 -19.82 -5.94
N LEU A 68 -54.75 -18.54 -5.69
CA LEU A 68 -53.62 -18.10 -4.88
C LEU A 68 -54.00 -17.83 -3.41
N HIS A 69 -55.29 -17.96 -3.05
CA HIS A 69 -55.83 -17.63 -1.72
C HIS A 69 -55.48 -16.19 -1.29
N GLU A 70 -55.60 -15.26 -2.23
CA GLU A 70 -55.23 -13.86 -2.03
C GLU A 70 -56.27 -12.95 -2.70
N ASP A 71 -56.81 -11.97 -1.98
CA ASP A 71 -57.76 -10.97 -2.50
C ASP A 71 -57.23 -9.55 -2.28
N SER A 72 -56.00 -9.34 -2.74
CA SER A 72 -55.26 -8.09 -2.63
C SER A 72 -55.31 -7.31 -3.95
N ALA A 73 -54.96 -6.02 -3.92
CA ALA A 73 -54.89 -5.19 -5.14
C ALA A 73 -53.88 -5.75 -6.17
N ARG A 74 -52.80 -6.39 -5.72
CA ARG A 74 -51.76 -7.00 -6.57
C ARG A 74 -52.27 -8.21 -7.37
N ILE A 75 -53.30 -8.91 -6.88
CA ILE A 75 -53.96 -9.99 -7.63
C ILE A 75 -54.70 -9.46 -8.85
N ARG A 76 -55.18 -8.21 -8.83
CA ARG A 76 -55.82 -7.59 -10.00
C ARG A 76 -54.84 -7.47 -11.17
N LEU A 77 -53.58 -7.09 -10.89
CA LEU A 77 -52.54 -6.95 -11.90
C LEU A 77 -52.15 -8.30 -12.49
N LEU A 78 -51.98 -9.32 -11.64
CA LEU A 78 -51.70 -10.68 -12.09
C LEU A 78 -52.87 -11.26 -12.89
N ALA A 79 -54.10 -11.11 -12.40
CA ALA A 79 -55.31 -11.54 -13.09
C ALA A 79 -55.51 -10.83 -14.43
N ARG A 80 -55.14 -9.55 -14.51
CA ARG A 80 -55.16 -8.78 -15.77
C ARG A 80 -54.15 -9.33 -16.75
N SER A 81 -52.92 -9.62 -16.30
CA SER A 81 -51.89 -10.24 -17.14
C SER A 81 -52.32 -11.61 -17.66
N VAL A 82 -52.92 -12.42 -16.79
CA VAL A 82 -53.49 -13.71 -17.15
C VAL A 82 -54.64 -13.55 -18.15
N TYR A 83 -55.59 -12.66 -17.89
CA TYR A 83 -56.73 -12.42 -18.78
C TYR A 83 -56.30 -11.95 -20.17
N ASP A 84 -55.38 -10.99 -20.24
CA ASP A 84 -54.93 -10.41 -21.51
C ASP A 84 -54.13 -11.42 -22.35
N GLN A 85 -53.33 -12.29 -21.73
CA GLN A 85 -52.57 -13.33 -22.45
C GLN A 85 -53.43 -14.53 -22.86
N THR A 86 -54.59 -14.72 -22.22
CA THR A 86 -55.39 -15.94 -22.40
C THR A 86 -56.78 -15.67 -22.96
N GLY A 87 -57.17 -14.41 -23.13
CA GLY A 87 -58.49 -13.99 -23.62
C GLY A 87 -59.65 -14.53 -22.78
N GLY A 88 -59.41 -14.87 -21.50
CA GLY A 88 -60.41 -15.50 -20.64
C GLY A 88 -60.65 -17.00 -20.88
N TYR A 89 -59.88 -17.66 -21.75
CA TYR A 89 -60.07 -19.09 -22.03
C TYR A 89 -59.53 -19.96 -20.87
N PRO A 90 -60.38 -20.74 -20.16
CA PRO A 90 -59.98 -21.46 -18.94
C PRO A 90 -58.75 -22.37 -19.07
N ARG A 91 -58.64 -23.06 -20.22
CA ARG A 91 -57.49 -23.95 -20.48
C ARG A 91 -56.19 -23.17 -20.64
N ALA A 92 -56.24 -22.01 -21.29
CA ALA A 92 -55.08 -21.14 -21.50
C ALA A 92 -54.65 -20.48 -20.17
N ILE A 93 -55.61 -20.05 -19.34
CA ILE A 93 -55.36 -19.56 -17.98
C ILE A 93 -54.55 -20.57 -17.18
N ARG A 94 -55.00 -21.83 -17.14
CA ARG A 94 -54.29 -22.88 -16.40
C ARG A 94 -52.90 -23.15 -16.94
N LEU A 95 -52.75 -23.28 -18.26
CA LEU A 95 -51.46 -23.56 -18.89
C LEU A 95 -50.44 -22.45 -18.62
N LEU A 96 -50.88 -21.20 -18.64
CA LEU A 96 -50.03 -20.05 -18.37
C LEU A 96 -49.53 -20.02 -16.92
N LEU A 97 -50.46 -20.17 -15.95
CA LEU A 97 -50.11 -20.24 -14.54
C LEU A 97 -49.18 -21.42 -14.22
N ASP A 98 -49.44 -22.60 -14.81
CA ASP A 98 -48.59 -23.78 -14.69
C ASP A 98 -47.19 -23.54 -15.28
N SER A 99 -47.09 -22.80 -16.39
CA SER A 99 -45.79 -22.44 -16.99
C SER A 99 -44.98 -21.55 -16.05
N TRP A 100 -45.59 -20.50 -15.50
CA TRP A 100 -44.91 -19.59 -14.58
C TRP A 100 -44.46 -20.27 -13.29
N LEU A 101 -45.25 -21.23 -12.79
CA LEU A 101 -44.86 -22.09 -11.67
C LEU A 101 -43.63 -22.94 -11.98
N LYS A 102 -43.58 -23.57 -13.17
CA LYS A 102 -42.44 -24.40 -13.59
C LYS A 102 -41.18 -23.58 -13.82
N GLU A 103 -41.32 -22.39 -14.41
CA GLU A 103 -40.24 -21.46 -14.68
C GLU A 103 -39.78 -20.69 -13.43
N LYS A 104 -40.38 -20.94 -12.26
CA LYS A 104 -40.16 -20.19 -11.01
C LYS A 104 -40.42 -18.68 -11.14
N ARG A 105 -41.21 -18.28 -12.13
CA ARG A 105 -41.71 -16.90 -12.31
C ARG A 105 -42.91 -16.60 -11.43
N LEU A 106 -43.60 -17.64 -10.93
CA LEU A 106 -44.60 -17.59 -9.88
C LEU A 106 -44.22 -18.64 -8.83
N GLY A 107 -44.10 -18.23 -7.57
CA GLY A 107 -43.65 -19.08 -6.47
C GLY A 107 -44.31 -18.71 -5.14
N PHE A 108 -44.16 -19.57 -4.14
CA PHE A 108 -44.65 -19.30 -2.79
C PHE A 108 -43.46 -19.09 -1.85
N ASP A 109 -43.38 -17.93 -1.22
CA ASP A 109 -42.34 -17.62 -0.23
C ASP A 109 -42.76 -18.17 1.14
N GLU A 110 -42.08 -19.24 1.58
CA GLU A 110 -42.38 -19.90 2.86
C GLU A 110 -42.09 -19.02 4.09
N LYS A 111 -41.15 -18.07 4.00
CA LYS A 111 -40.83 -17.16 5.11
C LYS A 111 -41.90 -16.10 5.29
N ARG A 112 -42.40 -15.57 4.18
CA ARG A 112 -43.44 -14.52 4.17
C ARG A 112 -44.86 -15.06 4.10
N ARG A 113 -45.03 -16.37 3.89
CA ARG A 113 -46.33 -17.06 3.71
C ARG A 113 -47.22 -16.42 2.63
N GLN A 114 -46.61 -15.94 1.55
CA GLN A 114 -47.32 -15.26 0.46
C GLN A 114 -46.83 -15.75 -0.90
N TRP A 115 -47.68 -15.62 -1.91
CA TRP A 115 -47.27 -15.81 -3.30
C TRP A 115 -46.39 -14.64 -3.75
N THR A 116 -45.34 -14.96 -4.49
CA THR A 116 -44.40 -14.03 -5.09
C THR A 116 -44.27 -14.35 -6.57
N TRP A 117 -44.06 -13.32 -7.39
CA TRP A 117 -43.85 -13.49 -8.81
C TRP A 117 -42.78 -12.55 -9.31
N ASP A 118 -42.13 -12.95 -10.39
CA ASP A 118 -41.17 -12.13 -11.12
C ASP A 118 -41.90 -10.90 -11.67
N PRO A 119 -41.42 -9.66 -11.39
CA PRO A 119 -42.04 -8.46 -11.94
C PRO A 119 -42.06 -8.44 -13.48
N GLU A 120 -41.26 -9.28 -14.15
CA GLU A 120 -41.30 -9.45 -15.60
C GLU A 120 -42.57 -10.13 -16.12
N VAL A 121 -43.27 -10.90 -15.28
CA VAL A 121 -44.60 -11.46 -15.57
C VAL A 121 -45.67 -10.37 -15.76
N ILE A 122 -45.48 -9.25 -15.07
CA ILE A 122 -46.32 -8.05 -15.24
C ILE A 122 -45.76 -7.16 -16.36
N ARG A 123 -44.42 -7.04 -16.50
CA ARG A 123 -43.78 -6.18 -17.53
C ARG A 123 -43.90 -6.70 -18.96
N GLN A 124 -44.06 -8.00 -19.22
CA GLN A 124 -44.24 -8.53 -20.59
C GLN A 124 -45.52 -8.02 -21.32
N LEU A 125 -46.31 -7.14 -20.69
CA LEU A 125 -47.49 -6.46 -21.24
C LEU A 125 -47.29 -4.98 -21.65
N SER A 126 -46.11 -4.40 -21.46
CA SER A 126 -45.98 -2.92 -21.44
C SER A 126 -45.99 -2.20 -22.81
N ASP A 127 -46.06 -2.90 -23.96
CA ASP A 127 -46.07 -2.26 -25.30
C ASP A 127 -47.32 -2.53 -26.15
N SER A 128 -48.37 -3.15 -25.59
CA SER A 128 -49.64 -3.27 -26.33
C SER A 128 -50.35 -1.92 -26.38
N GLU A 129 -50.52 -1.36 -27.59
CA GLU A 129 -51.23 -0.11 -27.86
C GLU A 129 -52.65 -0.09 -27.24
N ALA A 130 -53.28 -1.26 -27.09
CA ALA A 130 -54.58 -1.42 -26.45
C ALA A 130 -54.56 -1.12 -24.94
N ASN A 131 -53.48 -1.48 -24.24
CA ASN A 131 -53.36 -1.22 -22.80
C ASN A 131 -53.07 0.25 -22.50
N LEU A 132 -52.26 0.92 -23.33
CA LEU A 132 -52.04 2.36 -23.24
C LEU A 132 -53.35 3.14 -23.46
N ARG A 133 -54.15 2.75 -24.48
CA ARG A 133 -55.48 3.36 -24.72
C ARG A 133 -56.44 3.17 -23.55
N LEU A 134 -56.46 2.00 -22.91
CA LEU A 134 -57.29 1.78 -21.72
C LEU A 134 -56.85 2.66 -20.54
N MET A 135 -55.54 2.79 -20.31
CA MET A 135 -55.01 3.68 -19.28
C MET A 135 -55.34 5.15 -19.56
N GLU A 136 -55.21 5.60 -20.82
CA GLU A 136 -55.62 6.94 -21.26
C GLU A 136 -57.12 7.19 -21.02
N MET A 137 -57.97 6.22 -21.35
CA MET A 137 -59.41 6.31 -21.12
C MET A 137 -59.77 6.36 -19.63
N SER A 138 -59.13 5.55 -18.78
CA SER A 138 -59.34 5.58 -17.34
C SER A 138 -58.85 6.90 -16.73
N PHE A 139 -57.68 7.39 -17.13
CA PHE A 139 -57.18 8.69 -16.69
C PHE A 139 -58.11 9.84 -17.12
N ALA A 140 -58.61 9.81 -18.36
CA ALA A 140 -59.53 10.82 -18.88
C ALA A 140 -60.85 10.91 -18.10
N LYS A 141 -61.34 9.78 -17.55
CA LYS A 141 -62.59 9.70 -16.77
C LYS A 141 -62.47 10.27 -15.35
N LEU A 142 -61.27 10.43 -14.81
CA LEU A 142 -61.10 11.04 -13.50
C LEU A 142 -61.53 12.51 -13.53
N PRO A 143 -62.22 13.03 -12.49
CA PRO A 143 -62.43 14.46 -12.38
C PRO A 143 -61.11 15.23 -12.16
N ASP A 144 -61.14 16.50 -12.52
CA ASP A 144 -59.93 17.32 -12.68
C ASP A 144 -59.18 17.53 -11.36
N ASP A 145 -59.87 17.55 -10.21
CA ASP A 145 -59.25 17.66 -8.90
C ASP A 145 -58.37 16.42 -8.57
N ARG A 146 -58.78 15.23 -9.03
CA ARG A 146 -58.01 13.98 -8.88
C ARG A 146 -56.86 13.92 -9.88
N LYS A 147 -57.07 14.39 -11.11
CA LYS A 147 -56.00 14.54 -12.11
C LYS A 147 -54.93 15.54 -11.65
N GLU A 148 -55.33 16.66 -11.06
CA GLU A 148 -54.41 17.65 -10.48
C GLU A 148 -53.58 17.05 -9.34
N LEU A 149 -54.21 16.25 -8.46
CA LEU A 149 -53.51 15.54 -7.38
C LEU A 149 -52.49 14.52 -7.93
N LEU A 150 -52.87 13.74 -8.94
CA LEU A 150 -51.97 12.80 -9.62
C LEU A 150 -50.84 13.51 -10.38
N ALA A 151 -51.12 14.69 -10.96
CA ALA A 151 -50.10 15.49 -11.62
C ALA A 151 -49.08 16.05 -10.61
N MET A 152 -49.52 16.48 -9.42
CA MET A 152 -48.61 16.83 -8.32
C MET A 152 -47.79 15.63 -7.86
N ALA A 153 -48.43 14.46 -7.70
CA ALA A 153 -47.75 13.23 -7.33
C ALA A 153 -46.69 12.81 -8.35
N ALA A 154 -47.01 12.91 -9.65
CA ALA A 154 -46.06 12.65 -10.73
C ALA A 154 -44.93 13.70 -10.79
N ALA A 155 -45.21 14.95 -10.41
CA ALA A 155 -44.17 15.97 -10.28
C ALA A 155 -43.21 15.72 -9.10
N ILE A 156 -43.65 15.03 -8.04
CA ILE A 156 -42.79 14.55 -6.93
C ILE A 156 -41.92 13.38 -7.41
N GLY A 157 -42.51 12.40 -8.10
CA GLY A 157 -41.77 11.31 -8.72
C GLY A 157 -42.57 10.01 -8.91
N PRO A 158 -41.93 8.94 -9.40
CA PRO A 158 -42.58 7.64 -9.64
C PRO A 158 -43.00 6.93 -8.36
N ALA A 159 -42.40 7.29 -7.23
CA ALA A 159 -42.80 6.92 -5.88
C ALA A 159 -42.89 8.20 -5.03
N PHE A 160 -43.89 8.30 -4.16
CA PHE A 160 -44.13 9.50 -3.37
C PHE A 160 -44.74 9.18 -2.01
N ARG A 161 -44.41 10.01 -1.01
CA ARG A 161 -44.98 9.95 0.33
C ARG A 161 -46.29 10.75 0.37
N LEU A 162 -47.32 10.16 0.97
CA LEU A 162 -48.63 10.82 1.09
C LEU A 162 -48.54 12.14 1.85
N SER A 163 -47.68 12.24 2.86
CA SER A 163 -47.52 13.45 3.66
C SER A 163 -46.98 14.63 2.82
N ILE A 164 -46.02 14.36 1.93
CA ILE A 164 -45.40 15.36 1.03
C ILE A 164 -46.43 15.81 0.00
N LEU A 165 -47.18 14.87 -0.57
CA LEU A 165 -48.25 15.18 -1.52
C LEU A 165 -49.36 16.00 -0.87
N ALA A 166 -49.80 15.62 0.32
CA ALA A 166 -50.86 16.31 1.04
C ALA A 166 -50.46 17.77 1.34
N GLU A 167 -49.26 17.97 1.88
CA GLU A 167 -48.72 19.28 2.19
C GLU A 167 -48.46 20.13 0.93
N ALA A 168 -47.95 19.53 -0.16
CA ALA A 168 -47.78 20.22 -1.43
C ALA A 168 -49.12 20.65 -2.06
N CYS A 169 -50.22 19.96 -1.76
CA CYS A 169 -51.55 20.33 -2.23
C CYS A 169 -52.37 21.15 -1.22
N ASP A 170 -51.79 21.52 -0.07
CA ASP A 170 -52.49 22.17 1.05
C ASP A 170 -53.74 21.39 1.52
N LEU A 171 -53.60 20.06 1.62
CA LEU A 171 -54.65 19.14 2.05
C LEU A 171 -54.27 18.46 3.37
N ALA A 172 -55.29 18.16 4.18
CA ALA A 172 -55.11 17.23 5.29
C ALA A 172 -54.74 15.82 4.75
N PRO A 173 -53.85 15.06 5.42
CA PRO A 173 -53.43 13.73 4.96
C PRO A 173 -54.60 12.78 4.67
N ASP A 174 -55.67 12.82 5.47
CA ASP A 174 -56.88 12.02 5.26
C ASP A 174 -57.72 12.47 4.06
N ALA A 175 -57.66 13.74 3.68
CA ALA A 175 -58.30 14.25 2.48
C ALA A 175 -57.53 13.81 1.22
N ALA A 176 -56.20 13.92 1.24
CA ALA A 176 -55.34 13.42 0.18
C ALA A 176 -55.48 11.90 0.00
N PHE A 177 -55.55 11.15 1.10
CA PHE A 177 -55.81 9.70 1.08
C PHE A 177 -57.13 9.36 0.39
N ARG A 178 -58.24 9.99 0.80
CA ARG A 178 -59.57 9.74 0.20
C ARG A 178 -59.59 10.07 -1.30
N ARG A 179 -58.88 11.10 -1.74
CA ARG A 179 -58.79 11.47 -3.16
C ARG A 179 -57.94 10.50 -3.97
N LEU A 180 -56.91 9.89 -3.38
CA LEU A 180 -56.08 8.88 -4.05
C LEU A 180 -56.74 7.49 -4.10
N GLN A 181 -57.68 7.21 -3.20
CA GLN A 181 -58.33 5.89 -3.11
C GLN A 181 -59.00 5.46 -4.41
N GLU A 182 -59.58 6.40 -5.17
CA GLU A 182 -60.15 6.09 -6.48
C GLU A 182 -59.09 5.80 -7.54
N ALA A 183 -57.98 6.56 -7.55
CA ALA A 183 -56.85 6.29 -8.43
C ALA A 183 -56.16 4.96 -8.10
N GLU A 184 -56.20 4.54 -6.84
CA GLU A 184 -55.76 3.22 -6.39
C GLU A 184 -56.71 2.10 -6.84
N LEU A 185 -58.03 2.29 -6.70
CA LEU A 185 -59.04 1.34 -7.17
C LEU A 185 -59.00 1.12 -8.69
N GLU A 186 -58.73 2.19 -9.45
CA GLU A 186 -58.55 2.18 -10.91
C GLU A 186 -57.15 1.66 -11.34
N GLY A 187 -56.28 1.30 -10.39
CA GLY A 187 -54.97 0.70 -10.68
C GLY A 187 -53.95 1.68 -11.28
N MET A 188 -54.04 2.97 -10.95
CA MET A 188 -53.09 3.99 -11.40
C MET A 188 -51.88 4.12 -10.47
N VAL A 189 -52.14 4.00 -9.16
CA VAL A 189 -51.14 4.00 -8.09
C VAL A 189 -51.42 2.85 -7.13
N TYR A 190 -50.41 2.37 -6.42
CA TYR A 190 -50.58 1.37 -5.36
C TYR A 190 -49.70 1.71 -4.16
N ARG A 191 -50.09 1.23 -2.99
CA ARG A 191 -49.37 1.43 -1.73
C ARG A 191 -48.33 0.34 -1.50
N GLU A 192 -47.13 0.72 -1.04
CA GLU A 192 -46.01 -0.21 -0.85
C GLU A 192 -46.12 -1.08 0.42
N ASP A 193 -46.67 -0.54 1.52
CA ASP A 193 -46.71 -1.23 2.83
C ASP A 193 -48.14 -1.62 3.28
N GLU A 194 -48.43 -2.93 3.32
CA GLU A 194 -49.64 -3.55 3.91
C GLU A 194 -49.42 -4.11 5.34
N ALA A 195 -48.26 -3.91 5.97
CA ALA A 195 -48.04 -4.42 7.33
C ALA A 195 -48.81 -3.58 8.36
N GLU A 196 -49.88 -4.14 8.92
CA GLU A 196 -50.54 -3.65 10.13
C GLU A 196 -49.55 -3.65 11.31
N HIS A 197 -48.81 -2.56 11.50
CA HIS A 197 -48.22 -2.22 12.79
C HIS A 197 -48.45 -0.73 13.06
N GLY A 198 -49.00 -0.47 14.26
CA GLY A 198 -49.47 0.84 14.68
C GLY A 198 -48.41 1.93 14.78
N ASN A 199 -48.93 3.15 14.90
CA ASN A 199 -48.26 4.40 15.27
C ASN A 199 -47.13 4.87 14.35
N GLY A 200 -47.51 5.65 13.33
CA GLY A 200 -46.68 6.73 12.80
C GLY A 200 -45.85 6.45 11.54
N GLN A 201 -45.95 5.26 10.91
CA GLN A 201 -45.26 5.02 9.64
C GLN A 201 -45.93 5.74 8.46
N GLU A 202 -45.09 6.37 7.64
CA GLU A 202 -45.46 7.22 6.52
C GLU A 202 -45.93 6.39 5.31
N ARG A 203 -47.10 6.70 4.75
CA ARG A 203 -47.66 5.94 3.62
C ARG A 203 -46.94 6.29 2.31
N ILE A 204 -46.30 5.30 1.68
CA ILE A 204 -45.63 5.43 0.38
C ILE A 204 -46.50 4.83 -0.73
N TYR A 205 -46.64 5.58 -1.82
CA TYR A 205 -47.34 5.18 -3.04
C TYR A 205 -46.38 5.11 -4.21
N LEU A 206 -46.65 4.19 -5.14
CA LEU A 206 -45.95 4.07 -6.41
C LEU A 206 -46.95 4.12 -7.57
N PHE A 207 -46.55 4.73 -8.68
CA PHE A 207 -47.29 4.59 -9.92
C PHE A 207 -47.19 3.15 -10.42
N VAL A 208 -48.34 2.55 -10.77
CA VAL A 208 -48.40 1.17 -11.28
C VAL A 208 -47.62 1.02 -12.58
N HIS A 209 -47.52 2.09 -13.39
CA HIS A 209 -46.80 2.06 -14.66
C HIS A 209 -46.14 3.42 -15.01
N ALA A 210 -45.01 3.37 -15.70
CA ALA A 210 -44.27 4.56 -16.13
C ALA A 210 -45.05 5.45 -17.11
N SER A 211 -45.90 4.86 -17.96
CA SER A 211 -46.81 5.62 -18.84
C SER A 211 -47.90 6.35 -18.06
N MET A 212 -48.41 5.78 -16.97
CA MET A 212 -49.39 6.46 -16.10
C MET A 212 -48.76 7.68 -15.42
N HIS A 213 -47.53 7.52 -14.90
CA HIS A 213 -46.74 8.65 -14.38
C HIS A 213 -46.55 9.74 -15.44
N ARG A 214 -46.15 9.38 -16.67
CA ARG A 214 -45.97 10.35 -17.78
C ARG A 214 -47.27 11.07 -18.15
N MET A 215 -48.40 10.36 -18.22
CA MET A 215 -49.71 10.96 -18.52
C MET A 215 -50.15 11.92 -17.42
N ALA A 216 -50.02 11.50 -16.15
CA ALA A 216 -50.32 12.35 -15.01
C ALA A 216 -49.43 13.61 -15.01
N TYR A 217 -48.14 13.48 -15.29
CA TYR A 217 -47.23 14.63 -15.37
C TYR A 217 -47.51 15.56 -16.56
N ALA A 218 -48.00 15.02 -17.69
CA ALA A 218 -48.37 15.79 -18.87
C ALA A 218 -49.70 16.55 -18.70
N PHE A 219 -50.52 16.17 -17.71
CA PHE A 219 -51.79 16.85 -17.43
C PHE A 219 -51.55 18.30 -16.97
N ASP A 220 -52.13 19.25 -17.71
CA ASP A 220 -51.97 20.69 -17.48
C ASP A 220 -50.48 21.07 -17.32
N SER A 221 -49.68 20.70 -18.33
CA SER A 221 -48.23 20.90 -18.33
C SER A 221 -47.80 22.36 -18.15
N GLY A 222 -48.68 23.33 -18.45
CA GLY A 222 -48.45 24.75 -18.21
C GLY A 222 -48.27 25.08 -16.72
N ARG A 223 -48.82 24.27 -15.80
CA ARG A 223 -48.64 24.43 -14.35
C ARG A 223 -47.46 23.65 -13.78
N ASN A 224 -46.72 22.87 -14.58
CA ASN A 224 -45.61 22.05 -14.06
C ASN A 224 -44.53 22.90 -13.39
N ALA A 225 -44.18 24.06 -13.94
CA ALA A 225 -43.22 24.97 -13.32
C ALA A 225 -43.68 25.40 -11.90
N GLN A 226 -44.97 25.68 -11.73
CA GLN A 226 -45.57 26.03 -10.43
C GLN A 226 -45.56 24.85 -9.46
N ARG A 227 -45.85 23.62 -9.93
CA ARG A 227 -45.77 22.39 -9.12
C ARG A 227 -44.36 22.17 -8.60
N HIS A 228 -43.36 22.27 -9.49
CA HIS A 228 -41.95 22.12 -9.17
C HIS A 228 -41.44 23.18 -8.18
N ARG A 229 -41.82 24.45 -8.35
CA ARG A 229 -41.56 25.51 -7.37
C ARG A 229 -42.08 25.13 -5.98
N MET A 230 -43.33 24.68 -5.90
CA MET A 230 -43.98 24.37 -4.63
C MET A 230 -43.32 23.18 -3.92
N ILE A 231 -43.00 22.11 -4.66
CA ILE A 231 -42.27 20.94 -4.14
C ILE A 231 -40.88 21.35 -3.64
N GLY A 232 -40.13 22.15 -4.42
CA GLY A 232 -38.81 22.62 -4.04
C GLY A 232 -38.81 23.45 -2.74
N GLN A 233 -39.75 24.39 -2.62
CA GLN A 233 -39.92 25.21 -1.39
C GLN A 233 -40.37 24.37 -0.19
N LEU A 234 -41.18 23.33 -0.41
CA LEU A 234 -41.62 22.43 0.63
C LEU A 234 -40.44 21.61 1.18
N LEU A 235 -39.62 21.04 0.29
CA LEU A 235 -38.42 20.29 0.67
C LEU A 235 -37.43 21.18 1.45
N GLN A 236 -37.26 22.44 1.04
CA GLN A 236 -36.44 23.41 1.79
C GLN A 236 -36.96 23.67 3.21
N ARG A 237 -38.28 23.83 3.39
CA ARG A 237 -38.88 24.12 4.71
C ARG A 237 -38.79 22.95 5.68
N ARG A 238 -38.86 21.72 5.17
CA ARG A 238 -38.96 20.49 5.99
C ARG A 238 -37.62 20.00 6.54
N SER A 239 -36.50 20.55 6.07
CA SER A 239 -35.16 20.19 6.54
C SER A 239 -34.31 21.43 6.82
N PRO A 240 -34.46 22.06 8.01
CA PRO A 240 -33.59 23.14 8.46
C PRO A 240 -32.13 22.67 8.62
N ASP A 241 -31.91 21.41 9.00
CA ASP A 241 -30.62 20.72 9.05
C ASP A 241 -30.52 19.80 7.83
N TRP A 242 -29.79 20.25 6.81
CA TRP A 242 -29.83 19.64 5.48
C TRP A 242 -29.16 18.27 5.49
N SER A 243 -29.83 17.24 4.99
CA SER A 243 -29.14 16.06 4.47
C SER A 243 -28.79 16.28 3.01
N ASP A 244 -27.67 15.70 2.60
CA ASP A 244 -27.03 16.03 1.34
C ASP A 244 -27.88 15.72 0.10
N ASP A 245 -28.71 14.68 0.15
CA ASP A 245 -29.59 14.29 -0.95
C ASP A 245 -30.88 15.11 -1.02
N THR A 246 -31.39 15.57 0.13
CA THR A 246 -32.61 16.41 0.20
C THR A 246 -32.34 17.79 -0.40
N MET A 247 -31.12 18.31 -0.18
CA MET A 247 -30.58 19.51 -0.84
C MET A 247 -30.72 19.41 -2.37
N LEU A 248 -30.14 18.36 -2.95
CA LEU A 248 -30.02 18.18 -4.39
C LEU A 248 -31.40 17.96 -5.02
N ALA A 249 -32.28 17.21 -4.36
CA ALA A 249 -33.66 17.04 -4.80
C ALA A 249 -34.41 18.37 -4.83
N ALA A 250 -34.30 19.20 -3.78
CA ALA A 250 -34.94 20.51 -3.75
C ALA A 250 -34.44 21.42 -4.89
N VAL A 251 -33.13 21.47 -5.13
CA VAL A 251 -32.53 22.24 -6.23
C VAL A 251 -32.98 21.72 -7.60
N ASP A 252 -33.07 20.40 -7.78
CA ASP A 252 -33.57 19.78 -9.02
C ASP A 252 -35.02 20.23 -9.31
N HIS A 253 -35.91 20.23 -8.30
CA HIS A 253 -37.27 20.75 -8.48
C HIS A 253 -37.29 22.26 -8.73
N LEU A 254 -36.55 23.07 -7.97
CA LEU A 254 -36.54 24.52 -8.17
C LEU A 254 -36.02 24.92 -9.55
N ASN A 255 -35.04 24.20 -10.09
CA ASN A 255 -34.56 24.39 -11.47
C ASN A 255 -35.64 24.14 -12.51
N LEU A 256 -36.48 23.11 -12.32
CA LEU A 256 -37.64 22.85 -13.19
C LEU A 256 -38.75 23.91 -13.04
N GLY A 257 -38.81 24.58 -11.89
CA GLY A 257 -39.73 25.67 -11.58
C GLY A 257 -39.20 27.08 -11.85
N ALA A 258 -38.01 27.23 -12.43
CA ALA A 258 -37.29 28.51 -12.48
C ALA A 258 -38.09 29.64 -13.17
N SER A 259 -38.89 29.33 -14.19
CA SER A 259 -39.63 30.33 -14.98
C SER A 259 -40.76 31.05 -14.22
N VAL A 260 -41.11 30.59 -13.01
CA VAL A 260 -42.18 31.18 -12.17
C VAL A 260 -41.66 31.71 -10.83
N LEU A 261 -40.34 31.78 -10.67
CA LEU A 261 -39.68 32.33 -9.48
C LEU A 261 -39.63 33.86 -9.54
N THR A 262 -39.64 34.48 -8.37
CA THR A 262 -39.32 35.91 -8.22
C THR A 262 -37.82 36.14 -8.35
N ALA A 263 -37.39 37.37 -8.65
CA ALA A 263 -35.96 37.72 -8.78
C ALA A 263 -35.12 37.30 -7.56
N GLN A 264 -35.65 37.47 -6.35
CA GLN A 264 -34.97 37.05 -5.11
C GLN A 264 -34.82 35.52 -5.03
N GLU A 265 -35.87 34.77 -5.38
CA GLU A 265 -35.84 33.30 -5.40
C GLU A 265 -34.90 32.77 -6.49
N THR A 266 -34.87 33.42 -7.66
CA THR A 266 -33.95 33.12 -8.76
C THR A 266 -32.49 33.25 -8.34
N ARG A 267 -32.16 34.35 -7.63
CA ARG A 267 -30.81 34.55 -7.07
C ARG A 267 -30.42 33.47 -6.05
N GLN A 268 -31.31 33.16 -5.12
CA GLN A 268 -31.08 32.09 -4.14
C GLN A 268 -30.90 30.73 -4.83
N LEU A 269 -31.68 30.43 -5.87
CA LEU A 269 -31.53 29.22 -6.64
C LEU A 269 -30.18 29.16 -7.38
N ALA A 270 -29.68 30.29 -7.88
CA ALA A 270 -28.34 30.34 -8.49
C ALA A 270 -27.23 30.03 -7.45
N GLU A 271 -27.36 30.51 -6.21
CA GLU A 271 -26.46 30.18 -5.11
C GLU A 271 -26.54 28.69 -4.73
N HIS A 272 -27.76 28.13 -4.60
CA HIS A 272 -27.92 26.70 -4.34
C HIS A 272 -27.39 25.81 -5.46
N ASN A 273 -27.52 26.23 -6.74
CA ASN A 273 -26.91 25.54 -7.87
C ASN A 273 -25.39 25.54 -7.79
N LEU A 274 -24.78 26.63 -7.33
CA LEU A 274 -23.35 26.67 -7.10
C LEU A 274 -22.92 25.64 -6.04
N GLU A 275 -23.60 25.62 -4.90
CA GLU A 275 -23.32 24.67 -3.82
C GLU A 275 -23.52 23.21 -4.27
N ALA A 276 -24.64 22.94 -4.96
CA ALA A 276 -24.94 21.63 -5.54
C ALA A 276 -23.87 21.20 -6.56
N GLY A 277 -23.40 22.13 -7.39
CA GLY A 277 -22.33 21.90 -8.36
C GLY A 277 -20.99 21.59 -7.71
N GLN A 278 -20.59 22.35 -6.69
CA GLN A 278 -19.36 22.12 -5.92
C GLN A 278 -19.36 20.76 -5.23
N LYS A 279 -20.50 20.37 -4.69
CA LYS A 279 -20.68 19.08 -4.04
C LYS A 279 -20.68 17.91 -5.00
N ALA A 280 -21.42 18.03 -6.11
CA ALA A 280 -21.39 17.02 -7.17
C ALA A 280 -19.97 16.82 -7.72
N LEU A 281 -19.17 17.90 -7.81
CA LEU A 281 -17.75 17.83 -8.17
C LEU A 281 -16.94 17.04 -7.13
N ALA A 282 -17.12 17.32 -5.83
CA ALA A 282 -16.44 16.61 -4.75
C ALA A 282 -16.77 15.10 -4.72
N GLU A 283 -18.01 14.73 -5.04
CA GLU A 283 -18.48 13.34 -5.12
C GLU A 283 -18.12 12.65 -6.45
N GLY A 284 -17.52 13.37 -7.41
CA GLY A 284 -17.17 12.83 -8.73
C GLY A 284 -18.36 12.69 -9.71
N ARG A 285 -19.51 13.29 -9.42
CA ARG A 285 -20.71 13.29 -10.27
C ARG A 285 -20.63 14.43 -11.32
N PHE A 286 -19.61 14.41 -12.17
CA PHE A 286 -19.25 15.55 -13.05
C PHE A 286 -20.39 16.00 -13.98
N ALA A 287 -21.20 15.09 -14.51
CA ALA A 287 -22.33 15.43 -15.38
C ALA A 287 -23.41 16.24 -14.64
N LYS A 288 -23.77 15.84 -13.41
CA LYS A 288 -24.68 16.61 -12.56
C LYS A 288 -24.06 17.94 -12.14
N GLY A 289 -22.78 17.94 -11.75
CA GLY A 289 -22.07 19.17 -11.39
C GLY A 289 -22.07 20.21 -12.51
N LYS A 290 -21.85 19.75 -13.74
CA LYS A 290 -21.97 20.58 -14.95
C LYS A 290 -23.38 21.13 -15.12
N GLN A 291 -24.40 20.29 -15.00
CA GLN A 291 -25.80 20.70 -15.14
C GLN A 291 -26.18 21.78 -14.12
N TYR A 292 -25.78 21.63 -12.85
CA TYR A 292 -26.01 22.65 -11.83
C TYR A 292 -25.29 23.97 -12.15
N ALA A 293 -24.02 23.90 -12.58
CA ALA A 293 -23.28 25.09 -12.97
C ALA A 293 -23.93 25.82 -14.17
N GLU A 294 -24.36 25.08 -15.21
CA GLU A 294 -25.05 25.65 -16.38
C GLU A 294 -26.41 26.27 -16.00
N ASN A 295 -27.17 25.62 -15.11
CA ASN A 295 -28.43 26.17 -14.61
C ASN A 295 -28.19 27.47 -13.85
N GLY A 296 -27.24 27.49 -12.91
CA GLY A 296 -26.87 28.71 -12.18
C GLY A 296 -26.48 29.86 -13.12
N LEU A 297 -25.69 29.57 -14.16
CA LEU A 297 -25.25 30.58 -15.13
C LEU A 297 -26.42 31.16 -15.96
N ARG A 298 -27.41 30.34 -16.31
CA ARG A 298 -28.62 30.82 -16.99
C ARG A 298 -29.40 31.79 -16.11
N LEU A 299 -29.57 31.44 -14.84
CA LEU A 299 -30.30 32.28 -13.87
C LEU A 299 -29.59 33.62 -13.63
N THR A 300 -28.26 33.64 -13.52
CA THR A 300 -27.50 34.89 -13.36
C THR A 300 -27.51 35.77 -14.61
N ALA A 301 -27.59 35.17 -15.81
CA ALA A 301 -27.64 35.90 -17.07
C ALA A 301 -28.97 36.67 -17.25
N GLU A 302 -30.09 36.07 -16.82
CA GLU A 302 -31.42 36.69 -16.89
C GLU A 302 -31.54 37.93 -15.98
N GLU A 303 -30.94 37.88 -14.79
CA GLU A 303 -30.88 38.99 -13.83
C GLU A 303 -29.87 40.09 -14.22
N LYS A 304 -29.15 39.93 -15.35
CA LYS A 304 -28.00 40.77 -15.76
C LYS A 304 -26.94 40.91 -14.64
N GLU A 305 -26.84 39.90 -13.79
CA GLU A 305 -25.94 39.93 -12.65
C GLU A 305 -24.54 39.48 -13.07
N SER A 306 -23.64 40.43 -13.28
CA SER A 306 -22.21 40.15 -13.50
C SER A 306 -21.45 40.39 -12.20
N GLY A 307 -21.02 39.32 -11.54
CA GLY A 307 -20.36 39.40 -10.22
C GLY A 307 -19.70 38.09 -9.79
N SER A 308 -19.34 38.00 -8.50
CA SER A 308 -18.61 36.86 -7.90
C SER A 308 -19.29 35.50 -8.10
N LEU A 309 -20.64 35.48 -8.13
CA LEU A 309 -21.41 34.25 -8.32
C LEU A 309 -21.22 33.64 -9.72
N ASP A 310 -21.28 34.44 -10.79
CA ASP A 310 -21.01 33.98 -12.18
C ASP A 310 -19.59 33.40 -12.30
N VAL A 311 -18.60 34.06 -11.69
CA VAL A 311 -17.22 33.54 -11.67
C VAL A 311 -17.14 32.20 -10.97
N ARG A 312 -17.74 32.06 -9.78
CA ARG A 312 -17.73 30.78 -9.04
C ARG A 312 -18.43 29.66 -9.81
N LEU A 313 -19.55 29.95 -10.48
CA LEU A 313 -20.26 28.98 -11.31
C LEU A 313 -19.46 28.56 -12.55
N ARG A 314 -18.82 29.51 -13.26
CA ARG A 314 -17.93 29.20 -14.38
C ARG A 314 -16.70 28.41 -13.95
N LEU A 315 -16.17 28.64 -12.75
CA LEU A 315 -15.10 27.83 -12.17
C LEU A 315 -15.55 26.38 -11.95
N VAL A 316 -16.74 26.16 -11.37
CA VAL A 316 -17.30 24.79 -11.25
C VAL A 316 -17.46 24.16 -12.63
N LEU A 317 -18.00 24.90 -13.60
CA LEU A 317 -18.14 24.40 -14.97
C LEU A 317 -16.78 24.01 -15.57
N ALA A 318 -15.76 24.85 -15.46
CA ALA A 318 -14.42 24.57 -15.96
C ALA A 318 -13.82 23.29 -15.32
N TRP A 319 -13.98 23.11 -14.01
CA TRP A 319 -13.57 21.88 -13.32
C TRP A 319 -14.32 20.65 -13.81
N THR A 320 -15.64 20.74 -13.99
CA THR A 320 -16.43 19.60 -14.49
C THR A 320 -16.10 19.23 -15.93
N GLU A 321 -15.78 20.21 -16.79
CA GLU A 321 -15.31 19.97 -18.17
C GLU A 321 -13.91 19.34 -18.18
N TYR A 322 -13.00 19.81 -17.32
CA TYR A 322 -11.66 19.23 -17.16
C TYR A 322 -11.74 17.77 -16.71
N MET A 323 -12.48 17.49 -15.63
CA MET A 323 -12.67 16.14 -15.11
C MET A 323 -13.48 15.25 -16.07
N GLY A 324 -14.32 15.84 -16.91
CA GLY A 324 -15.02 15.17 -18.01
C GLY A 324 -14.16 14.92 -19.26
N GLY A 325 -12.87 15.27 -19.24
CA GLY A 325 -11.91 15.04 -20.33
C GLY A 325 -11.93 16.10 -21.45
N ARG A 326 -12.70 17.17 -21.31
CA ARG A 326 -12.85 18.25 -22.31
C ARG A 326 -11.92 19.42 -21.97
N LEU A 327 -10.62 19.13 -22.00
CA LEU A 327 -9.55 20.04 -21.55
C LEU A 327 -9.58 21.41 -22.25
N GLU A 328 -9.74 21.43 -23.58
CA GLU A 328 -9.79 22.69 -24.33
C GLU A 328 -10.95 23.58 -23.89
N ARG A 329 -12.13 22.98 -23.65
CA ARG A 329 -13.29 23.74 -23.21
C ARG A 329 -13.09 24.33 -21.81
N ALA A 330 -12.50 23.56 -20.90
CA ALA A 330 -12.15 24.04 -19.56
C ALA A 330 -11.15 25.20 -19.62
N ARG A 331 -10.16 25.12 -20.52
CA ARG A 331 -9.16 26.17 -20.76
C ARG A 331 -9.79 27.44 -21.30
N GLU A 332 -10.65 27.35 -22.32
CA GLU A 332 -11.38 28.49 -22.89
C GLU A 332 -12.15 29.25 -21.81
N LEU A 333 -12.92 28.54 -20.97
CA LEU A 333 -13.71 29.13 -19.90
C LEU A 333 -12.84 29.93 -18.91
N LEU A 334 -11.68 29.39 -18.53
CA LEU A 334 -10.75 30.06 -17.62
C LEU A 334 -10.05 31.27 -18.26
N LEU A 335 -9.69 31.17 -19.54
CA LEU A 335 -9.08 32.27 -20.28
C LEU A 335 -10.05 33.43 -20.49
N ASP A 336 -11.32 33.13 -20.72
CA ASP A 336 -12.36 34.15 -20.84
C ASP A 336 -12.63 34.82 -19.50
N LEU A 337 -12.71 34.05 -18.40
CA LEU A 337 -12.76 34.60 -17.04
C LEU A 337 -11.57 35.53 -16.73
N LYS A 338 -10.36 35.13 -17.14
CA LYS A 338 -9.15 35.93 -16.96
C LYS A 338 -9.19 37.25 -17.73
N LYS A 339 -9.80 37.30 -18.92
CA LYS A 339 -9.97 38.55 -19.70
C LYS A 339 -10.97 39.51 -19.05
N SER A 340 -11.93 38.97 -18.31
CA SER A 340 -13.00 39.73 -17.66
C SER A 340 -12.70 40.09 -16.19
N ASP A 341 -11.42 40.04 -15.77
CA ASP A 341 -11.00 40.09 -14.36
C ASP A 341 -10.94 41.50 -13.72
N GLY A 342 -11.22 42.56 -14.48
CA GLY A 342 -10.99 43.96 -14.07
C GLY A 342 -11.75 44.43 -12.83
N ASN A 343 -12.84 43.75 -12.45
CA ASN A 343 -13.65 44.08 -11.27
C ASN A 343 -13.46 43.08 -10.11
N LEU A 344 -12.58 42.08 -10.25
CA LEU A 344 -12.39 41.02 -9.25
C LEU A 344 -11.30 41.38 -8.24
N SER A 345 -11.52 41.00 -6.97
CA SER A 345 -10.48 41.05 -5.95
C SER A 345 -9.29 40.15 -6.32
N LEU A 346 -8.10 40.42 -5.77
CA LEU A 346 -6.92 39.56 -5.99
C LEU A 346 -7.17 38.10 -5.56
N ALA A 347 -7.94 37.90 -4.49
CA ALA A 347 -8.34 36.58 -4.02
C ALA A 347 -9.22 35.84 -5.06
N GLU A 348 -10.19 36.51 -5.68
CA GLU A 348 -11.01 35.94 -6.75
C GLU A 348 -10.21 35.64 -8.01
N ARG A 349 -9.30 36.53 -8.40
CA ARG A 349 -8.40 36.31 -9.55
C ARG A 349 -7.51 35.09 -9.34
N SER A 350 -7.06 34.85 -8.10
CA SER A 350 -6.30 33.64 -7.74
C SER A 350 -7.10 32.35 -7.88
N ARG A 351 -8.41 32.39 -7.68
CA ARG A 351 -9.30 31.23 -7.94
C ARG A 351 -9.36 30.88 -9.43
N ILE A 352 -9.01 31.81 -10.33
CA ILE A 352 -8.88 31.58 -11.79
C ILE A 352 -7.46 31.09 -12.14
N TRP A 353 -6.42 31.73 -11.59
CA TRP A 353 -5.04 31.32 -11.86
C TRP A 353 -4.70 29.92 -11.33
N ALA A 354 -5.24 29.51 -10.18
CA ALA A 354 -4.92 28.21 -9.60
C ALA A 354 -5.29 27.03 -10.53
N PRO A 355 -6.52 26.96 -11.10
CA PRO A 355 -6.85 25.98 -12.13
C PRO A 355 -6.03 26.11 -13.41
N LEU A 356 -5.74 27.33 -13.89
CA LEU A 356 -4.88 27.54 -15.07
C LEU A 356 -3.47 26.97 -14.87
N ILE A 357 -2.89 27.14 -13.67
CA ILE A 357 -1.60 26.52 -13.33
C ILE A 357 -1.78 25.00 -13.31
N GLN A 358 -2.78 24.50 -12.58
CA GLN A 358 -2.99 23.07 -12.35
C GLN A 358 -3.25 22.27 -13.63
N PHE A 359 -4.10 22.77 -14.54
CA PHE A 359 -4.44 22.08 -15.79
C PHE A 359 -3.25 22.02 -16.76
N HIS A 360 -2.28 22.94 -16.65
CA HIS A 360 -1.13 23.02 -17.55
C HIS A 360 0.13 22.33 -17.02
N VAL A 361 0.22 21.97 -15.72
CA VAL A 361 1.46 21.41 -15.14
C VAL A 361 1.99 20.19 -15.91
N ILE A 362 1.08 19.31 -16.35
CA ILE A 362 1.44 18.05 -17.01
C ILE A 362 1.58 18.22 -18.52
N VAL A 363 0.71 19.03 -19.15
CA VAL A 363 0.64 19.17 -20.61
C VAL A 363 1.66 20.17 -21.14
N GLU A 364 1.75 21.35 -20.52
CA GLU A 364 2.61 22.47 -20.94
C GLU A 364 3.15 23.19 -19.70
N ASN A 365 4.13 22.59 -19.03
CA ASN A 365 4.63 23.12 -17.74
C ASN A 365 5.14 24.58 -17.84
N GLU A 366 5.73 24.97 -18.97
CA GLU A 366 6.16 26.36 -19.21
C GLU A 366 4.98 27.35 -19.16
N THR A 367 3.84 26.97 -19.75
CA THR A 367 2.59 27.75 -19.71
C THR A 367 2.07 27.86 -18.27
N ALA A 368 2.14 26.78 -17.48
CA ALA A 368 1.77 26.81 -16.06
C ALA A 368 2.64 27.80 -15.26
N ILE A 369 3.96 27.80 -15.51
CA ILE A 369 4.90 28.73 -14.86
C ILE A 369 4.61 30.17 -15.30
N GLN A 370 4.26 30.40 -16.56
CA GLN A 370 3.91 31.72 -17.07
C GLN A 370 2.66 32.29 -16.37
N TYR A 371 1.59 31.50 -16.23
CA TYR A 371 0.43 31.92 -15.41
C TYR A 371 0.81 32.16 -13.95
N GLY A 372 1.72 31.35 -13.41
CA GLY A 372 2.33 31.58 -12.10
C GLY A 372 3.02 32.94 -11.97
N ARG A 373 3.81 33.34 -12.96
CA ARG A 373 4.49 34.64 -12.99
C ARG A 373 3.50 35.80 -13.02
N GLU A 374 2.47 35.69 -13.85
CA GLU A 374 1.41 36.71 -13.96
C GLU A 374 0.66 36.86 -12.64
N ALA A 375 0.25 35.74 -12.04
CA ALA A 375 -0.45 35.72 -10.76
C ALA A 375 0.40 36.34 -9.64
N LEU A 376 1.67 35.94 -9.53
CA LEU A 376 2.60 36.50 -8.55
C LEU A 376 2.84 38.01 -8.76
N ALA A 377 2.97 38.45 -10.02
CA ALA A 377 3.16 39.86 -10.35
C ALA A 377 1.98 40.73 -9.89
N ALA A 378 0.75 40.21 -9.97
CA ALA A 378 -0.45 40.89 -9.46
C ALA A 378 -0.41 41.10 -7.94
N TYR A 379 0.24 40.21 -7.19
CA TYR A 379 0.52 40.36 -5.75
C TYR A 379 1.80 41.16 -5.45
N GLY A 380 2.46 41.74 -6.47
CA GLY A 380 3.72 42.45 -6.32
C GLY A 380 4.95 41.55 -6.16
N TRP A 381 4.81 40.23 -6.37
CA TRP A 381 5.90 39.27 -6.32
C TRP A 381 6.49 39.01 -7.70
N LYS A 382 7.83 39.00 -7.76
CA LYS A 382 8.57 38.66 -8.99
C LYS A 382 9.19 37.27 -8.88
N LEU A 383 8.79 36.38 -9.78
CA LEU A 383 9.42 35.09 -10.04
C LEU A 383 10.43 35.26 -11.17
N ARG A 384 11.70 34.94 -10.90
CA ARG A 384 12.79 35.10 -11.87
C ARG A 384 12.79 33.94 -12.87
N GLU A 385 13.25 34.22 -14.09
CA GLU A 385 13.40 33.21 -15.14
C GLU A 385 14.53 32.25 -14.88
N LYS A 386 15.64 32.76 -14.37
CA LYS A 386 16.81 31.97 -13.95
C LYS A 386 17.39 32.59 -12.69
N SER A 387 17.59 31.76 -11.68
CA SER A 387 18.25 32.17 -10.44
C SER A 387 19.73 31.82 -10.49
N SER A 388 20.61 32.80 -10.25
CA SER A 388 22.04 32.54 -10.11
C SER A 388 22.34 31.88 -8.77
N LEU A 389 23.37 31.02 -8.71
CA LEU A 389 23.79 30.38 -7.45
C LEU A 389 24.07 31.39 -6.33
N LEU A 390 24.61 32.57 -6.66
CA LEU A 390 24.85 33.65 -5.70
C LEU A 390 23.55 34.25 -5.15
N SER A 391 22.54 34.44 -6.01
CA SER A 391 21.21 34.89 -5.59
C SER A 391 20.58 33.89 -4.64
N ILE A 392 20.58 32.60 -5.02
CA ILE A 392 20.04 31.51 -4.20
C ILE A 392 20.74 31.45 -2.86
N ALA A 393 22.08 31.44 -2.84
CA ALA A 393 22.87 31.36 -1.60
C ALA A 393 22.60 32.54 -0.66
N LYS A 394 22.48 33.77 -1.20
CA LYS A 394 22.12 34.96 -0.42
C LYS A 394 20.75 34.80 0.24
N GLU A 395 19.74 34.40 -0.53
CA GLU A 395 18.37 34.26 -0.05
C GLU A 395 18.26 33.14 1.00
N VAL A 396 18.90 31.99 0.75
CA VAL A 396 18.98 30.88 1.69
C VAL A 396 19.65 31.30 3.00
N MET A 397 20.79 32.00 2.95
CA MET A 397 21.52 32.42 4.14
C MET A 397 20.68 33.35 5.02
N GLN A 398 19.97 34.31 4.42
CA GLN A 398 19.08 35.21 5.16
C GLN A 398 17.92 34.46 5.82
N THR A 399 17.34 33.47 5.13
CA THR A 399 16.23 32.68 5.65
C THR A 399 16.68 31.74 6.76
N GLN A 400 17.80 31.05 6.59
CA GLN A 400 18.37 30.18 7.62
C GLN A 400 18.73 30.97 8.90
N LEU A 401 19.31 32.17 8.77
CA LEU A 401 19.58 33.05 9.92
C LEU A 401 18.29 33.46 10.66
N LEU A 402 17.21 33.76 9.93
CA LEU A 402 15.92 34.09 10.54
C LEU A 402 15.30 32.90 11.26
N LEU A 403 15.30 31.72 10.64
CA LEU A 403 14.78 30.48 11.23
C LEU A 403 15.57 30.09 12.49
N TYR A 404 16.90 30.22 12.45
CA TYR A 404 17.74 29.99 13.62
C TYR A 404 17.42 30.94 14.77
N ARG A 405 17.17 32.23 14.49
CA ARG A 405 16.81 33.21 15.52
C ARG A 405 15.42 32.98 16.12
N LYS A 406 14.48 32.41 15.36
CA LYS A 406 13.10 32.13 15.79
C LYS A 406 12.88 30.71 16.32
N ARG A 407 13.96 29.97 16.61
CA ARG A 407 13.94 28.52 16.94
C ARG A 407 13.16 28.10 18.19
N GLU A 408 12.80 29.03 19.09
CA GLU A 408 12.12 28.74 20.38
C GLU A 408 10.74 29.41 20.50
N MET A 409 10.24 30.04 19.43
CA MET A 409 8.92 30.70 19.45
C MET A 409 7.80 29.64 19.43
N PRO A 410 6.86 29.64 20.39
CA PRO A 410 5.61 28.93 20.20
C PRO A 410 4.88 29.55 19.00
N TYR A 411 4.39 28.72 18.09
CA TYR A 411 3.55 29.15 16.97
C TYR A 411 2.09 28.93 17.38
N PRO A 412 1.42 29.91 18.02
CA PRO A 412 -0.03 29.83 18.14
C PRO A 412 -0.62 29.76 16.73
N LEU A 413 -1.58 28.86 16.51
CA LEU A 413 -2.43 28.88 15.31
C LEU A 413 -3.01 30.30 15.18
N PRO A 414 -2.81 30.99 14.04
CA PRO A 414 -3.20 32.39 13.95
C PRO A 414 -4.71 32.53 13.87
N ASP A 415 -5.18 33.67 14.37
CA ASP A 415 -6.48 34.30 14.05
C ASP A 415 -6.78 34.24 12.54
N PRO A 416 -8.06 34.35 12.12
CA PRO A 416 -8.44 34.38 10.71
C PRO A 416 -7.56 35.37 9.93
N LEU A 417 -6.72 34.81 9.05
CA LEU A 417 -5.76 35.56 8.27
C LEU A 417 -6.48 36.39 7.21
N ASP A 418 -5.86 37.52 6.86
CA ASP A 418 -6.18 38.31 5.67
C ASP A 418 -6.41 37.40 4.44
N GLU A 419 -7.57 37.54 3.79
CA GLU A 419 -7.98 36.70 2.65
C GLU A 419 -6.96 36.79 1.50
N GLU A 420 -6.32 37.95 1.31
CA GLU A 420 -5.28 38.12 0.29
C GLU A 420 -4.02 37.30 0.61
N TYR A 421 -3.60 37.27 1.89
CA TYR A 421 -2.44 36.50 2.31
C TYR A 421 -2.70 34.98 2.24
N ALA A 422 -3.89 34.54 2.64
CA ALA A 422 -4.31 33.14 2.51
C ALA A 422 -4.34 32.70 1.04
N SER A 423 -4.89 33.53 0.16
CA SER A 423 -4.90 33.31 -1.28
C SER A 423 -3.49 33.22 -1.88
N LEU A 424 -2.59 34.14 -1.51
CA LEU A 424 -1.20 34.11 -1.95
C LEU A 424 -0.47 32.84 -1.47
N CYS A 425 -0.73 32.38 -0.25
CA CYS A 425 -0.19 31.11 0.24
C CYS A 425 -0.67 29.92 -0.61
N GLY A 426 -1.95 29.90 -0.98
CA GLY A 426 -2.52 28.88 -1.87
C GLY A 426 -1.85 28.87 -3.25
N LEU A 427 -1.63 30.06 -3.82
CA LEU A 427 -0.93 30.20 -5.11
C LEU A 427 0.52 29.70 -5.03
N MET A 428 1.25 30.02 -3.96
CA MET A 428 2.62 29.52 -3.75
C MET A 428 2.69 28.00 -3.64
N ALA A 429 1.67 27.37 -3.05
CA ALA A 429 1.55 25.92 -2.99
C ALA A 429 1.30 25.31 -4.38
N LYS A 430 0.45 25.93 -5.22
CA LYS A 430 0.18 25.47 -6.60
C LYS A 430 1.40 25.60 -7.53
N LEU A 431 2.32 26.53 -7.24
CA LEU A 431 3.58 26.67 -7.98
C LEU A 431 4.68 25.68 -7.58
N PHE A 432 4.46 24.87 -6.55
CA PHE A 432 5.43 23.87 -6.11
C PHE A 432 5.82 22.93 -7.24
N PHE A 433 4.87 22.16 -7.80
CA PHE A 433 5.17 21.16 -8.83
C PHE A 433 5.72 21.74 -10.13
N PRO A 434 5.15 22.81 -10.71
CA PRO A 434 5.68 23.40 -11.93
C PRO A 434 7.16 23.77 -11.83
N LEU A 435 7.52 24.44 -10.73
CA LEU A 435 8.89 24.89 -10.49
C LEU A 435 9.79 23.75 -10.03
N LEU A 436 9.27 22.76 -9.31
CA LEU A 436 10.02 21.57 -8.90
C LEU A 436 10.53 20.80 -10.13
N MET A 437 9.70 20.70 -11.18
CA MET A 437 10.02 19.99 -12.42
C MET A 437 10.89 20.81 -13.39
N HIS A 438 10.74 22.15 -13.39
CA HIS A 438 11.42 23.02 -14.35
C HIS A 438 12.69 23.69 -13.80
N ASP A 439 12.64 24.30 -12.61
CA ASP A 439 13.78 25.00 -11.99
C ASP A 439 13.70 24.98 -10.45
N THR A 440 14.33 23.97 -9.85
CA THR A 440 14.44 23.83 -8.39
C THR A 440 15.17 24.98 -7.70
N GLY A 441 16.05 25.70 -8.41
CA GLY A 441 16.76 26.84 -7.89
C GLY A 441 15.85 28.07 -7.75
N ALA A 442 15.02 28.32 -8.76
CA ALA A 442 13.99 29.35 -8.72
C ALA A 442 12.94 29.07 -7.62
N LEU A 443 12.53 27.81 -7.45
CA LEU A 443 11.65 27.39 -6.36
C LEU A 443 12.27 27.68 -4.98
N LEU A 444 13.54 27.29 -4.79
CA LEU A 444 14.25 27.50 -3.53
C LEU A 444 14.39 29.00 -3.21
N GLU A 445 14.71 29.84 -4.20
CA GLU A 445 14.78 31.29 -4.03
C GLU A 445 13.41 31.89 -3.66
N LEU A 446 12.35 31.47 -4.35
CA LEU A 446 10.98 31.93 -4.10
C LEU A 446 10.54 31.58 -2.67
N TYR A 447 10.70 30.31 -2.27
CA TYR A 447 10.30 29.84 -0.94
C TYR A 447 11.14 30.48 0.16
N ALA A 448 12.46 30.66 -0.05
CA ALA A 448 13.30 31.37 0.89
C ALA A 448 12.77 32.78 1.18
N ARG A 449 12.43 33.54 0.12
CA ARG A 449 11.85 34.90 0.24
C ARG A 449 10.46 34.87 0.88
N PHE A 450 9.62 33.93 0.48
CA PHE A 450 8.25 33.82 0.96
C PHE A 450 8.17 33.43 2.43
N ILE A 451 9.01 32.51 2.90
CA ILE A 451 9.08 32.12 4.31
C ILE A 451 9.38 33.32 5.21
N ARG A 452 10.35 34.18 4.82
CA ARG A 452 10.66 35.38 5.60
C ARG A 452 9.51 36.39 5.62
N TYR A 453 8.71 36.46 4.56
CA TYR A 453 7.51 37.28 4.50
C TYR A 453 6.38 36.70 5.38
N GLY A 454 6.07 35.40 5.22
CA GLY A 454 5.00 34.74 5.96
C GLY A 454 5.24 34.71 7.47
N LEU A 455 6.50 34.54 7.91
CA LEU A 455 6.87 34.61 9.34
C LEU A 455 6.67 36.00 9.98
N ARG A 456 6.39 37.06 9.20
CA ARG A 456 5.98 38.37 9.70
C ARG A 456 4.46 38.55 9.73
N LYS A 457 3.74 37.86 8.85
CA LYS A 457 2.27 37.95 8.69
C LYS A 457 1.51 36.98 9.58
N GLY A 458 2.09 35.81 9.86
CA GLY A 458 1.46 34.73 10.63
C GLY A 458 1.66 33.38 9.94
N VAL A 459 1.79 32.32 10.73
CA VAL A 459 2.04 30.97 10.19
C VAL A 459 0.73 30.21 10.03
N ASN A 460 0.33 29.95 8.79
CA ASN A 460 -0.73 29.00 8.47
C ASN A 460 -0.17 27.63 8.06
N GLU A 461 -1.07 26.67 7.85
CA GLU A 461 -0.72 25.33 7.41
C GLU A 461 0.06 25.33 6.10
N SER A 462 -0.37 26.11 5.09
CA SER A 462 0.33 26.20 3.80
C SER A 462 1.78 26.70 3.96
N LEU A 463 2.02 27.70 4.81
CA LEU A 463 3.36 28.16 5.12
C LEU A 463 4.18 27.10 5.87
N ALA A 464 3.56 26.36 6.78
CA ALA A 464 4.24 25.27 7.47
C ALA A 464 4.68 24.18 6.47
N VAL A 465 3.79 23.76 5.56
CA VAL A 465 4.13 22.85 4.45
C VAL A 465 5.28 23.39 3.60
N MET A 466 5.26 24.69 3.27
CA MET A 466 6.35 25.33 2.53
C MET A 466 7.68 25.35 3.30
N ILE A 467 7.67 25.53 4.62
CA ILE A 467 8.88 25.45 5.45
C ILE A 467 9.47 24.04 5.40
N GLY A 468 8.63 23.00 5.56
CA GLY A 468 9.09 21.61 5.44
C GLY A 468 9.62 21.28 4.04
N ALA A 469 8.92 21.73 2.99
CA ALA A 469 9.34 21.53 1.61
C ALA A 469 10.62 22.33 1.26
N TYR A 470 10.79 23.53 1.82
CA TYR A 470 12.00 24.34 1.67
C TYR A 470 13.22 23.61 2.21
N GLU A 471 13.13 23.00 3.38
CA GLU A 471 14.23 22.21 3.96
C GLU A 471 14.60 21.01 3.06
N LEU A 472 13.58 20.30 2.55
CA LEU A 472 13.78 19.22 1.59
C LEU A 472 14.50 19.68 0.32
N ILE A 473 14.09 20.81 -0.27
CA ILE A 473 14.72 21.36 -1.48
C ILE A 473 16.14 21.84 -1.16
N LEU A 474 16.35 22.49 -0.01
CA LEU A 474 17.64 23.00 0.41
C LEU A 474 18.67 21.87 0.56
N GLN A 475 18.28 20.76 1.19
CA GLN A 475 19.09 19.54 1.26
C GLN A 475 19.52 19.03 -0.11
N ARG A 476 18.70 19.23 -1.14
CA ARG A 476 18.93 18.72 -2.49
C ARG A 476 19.74 19.67 -3.38
N VAL A 477 19.48 20.98 -3.30
CA VAL A 477 20.13 21.99 -4.17
C VAL A 477 21.44 22.49 -3.57
N LEU A 478 21.51 22.69 -2.25
CA LEU A 478 22.69 23.21 -1.53
C LEU A 478 22.98 22.40 -0.25
N PRO A 479 23.36 21.11 -0.36
CA PRO A 479 23.54 20.21 0.79
C PRO A 479 24.56 20.71 1.83
N SER A 480 25.55 21.51 1.42
CA SER A 480 26.52 22.12 2.34
C SER A 480 25.91 23.18 3.26
N TYR A 481 24.80 23.81 2.83
CA TYR A 481 24.06 24.82 3.59
C TYR A 481 22.83 24.23 4.28
N ALA A 482 22.52 22.95 4.05
CA ALA A 482 21.37 22.26 4.58
C ALA A 482 21.52 21.77 6.03
N GLN A 483 22.49 22.30 6.78
CA GLN A 483 22.50 22.18 8.24
C GLN A 483 21.49 23.18 8.82
N ALA A 484 20.21 22.95 8.54
CA ALA A 484 19.16 23.70 9.19
C ALA A 484 19.03 23.29 10.66
N PRO A 485 18.68 24.22 11.55
CA PRO A 485 18.52 23.92 12.96
C PRO A 485 17.35 22.93 13.16
N PRO A 486 17.51 21.88 14.00
CA PRO A 486 16.47 20.90 14.38
C PRO A 486 15.15 21.50 14.94
N ALA A 487 15.09 22.82 15.09
CA ALA A 487 13.92 23.55 15.56
C ALA A 487 12.90 23.86 14.46
N ALA A 488 13.30 24.10 13.21
CA ALA A 488 12.37 24.37 12.11
C ALA A 488 11.58 23.09 11.74
N GLU A 489 12.25 21.94 11.74
CA GLU A 489 11.63 20.62 11.59
C GLU A 489 10.68 20.30 12.76
N ARG A 490 11.07 20.60 14.00
CA ARG A 490 10.19 20.44 15.17
C ARG A 490 8.96 21.35 15.10
N ALA A 491 9.11 22.60 14.66
CA ALA A 491 8.00 23.52 14.47
C ALA A 491 7.03 23.02 13.37
N PHE A 492 7.57 22.53 12.26
CA PHE A 492 6.78 21.87 11.21
C PHE A 492 5.98 20.67 11.75
N LEU A 493 6.64 19.76 12.48
CA LEU A 493 6.00 18.58 13.06
C LEU A 493 4.94 18.95 14.11
N GLN A 494 5.20 19.94 14.96
CA GLN A 494 4.23 20.43 15.95
C GLN A 494 2.98 21.02 15.29
N ILE A 495 3.14 21.80 14.22
CA ILE A 495 2.00 22.35 13.45
C ILE A 495 1.27 21.22 12.72
N ALA A 496 1.99 20.24 12.17
CA ALA A 496 1.41 19.07 11.53
C ALA A 496 0.55 18.23 12.49
N ASP A 497 1.03 18.02 13.73
CA ASP A 497 0.33 17.26 14.76
C ASP A 497 -0.87 18.02 15.35
N ALA A 498 -0.78 19.36 15.41
CA ALA A 498 -1.87 20.23 15.89
C ALA A 498 -2.93 20.53 14.81
N SER A 499 -2.62 20.32 13.53
CA SER A 499 -3.55 20.55 12.43
C SER A 499 -4.73 19.58 12.47
N LYS A 500 -5.95 20.15 12.49
CA LYS A 500 -7.22 19.41 12.38
C LYS A 500 -7.80 19.46 10.96
N SER A 501 -7.07 20.00 9.99
CA SER A 501 -7.59 20.26 8.65
C SER A 501 -7.51 19.03 7.74
N GLY A 502 -8.21 19.12 6.61
CA GLY A 502 -8.11 18.17 5.51
C GLY A 502 -6.74 18.16 4.80
N ASN A 503 -5.76 18.99 5.20
CA ASN A 503 -4.43 19.08 4.56
C ASN A 503 -3.39 18.14 5.19
N ARG A 504 -3.80 17.24 6.09
CA ARG A 504 -2.88 16.33 6.79
C ARG A 504 -2.03 15.47 5.86
N HIS A 505 -2.55 15.12 4.68
CA HIS A 505 -1.83 14.37 3.64
C HIS A 505 -0.56 15.07 3.16
N LEU A 506 -0.58 16.40 3.03
CA LEU A 506 0.57 17.20 2.59
C LEU A 506 1.72 17.15 3.60
N PHE A 507 1.40 17.25 4.90
CA PHE A 507 2.39 17.13 5.97
C PHE A 507 3.04 15.75 6.01
N THR A 508 2.21 14.69 5.95
CA THR A 508 2.68 13.31 5.92
C THR A 508 3.58 13.06 4.71
N PHE A 509 3.23 13.60 3.54
CA PHE A 509 4.04 13.48 2.32
C PHE A 509 5.40 14.17 2.45
N VAL A 510 5.43 15.43 2.90
CA VAL A 510 6.70 16.17 3.09
C VAL A 510 7.58 15.45 4.11
N SER A 511 7.01 14.92 5.19
CA SER A 511 7.74 14.11 6.17
C SER A 511 8.30 12.82 5.55
N GLY A 512 7.50 12.11 4.75
CA GLY A 512 7.95 10.91 4.01
C GLY A 512 9.10 11.22 3.05
N MET A 513 8.98 12.30 2.28
CA MET A 513 10.02 12.75 1.35
C MET A 513 11.32 13.15 2.06
N ALA A 514 11.24 13.79 3.23
CA ALA A 514 12.41 14.15 4.03
C ALA A 514 13.14 12.90 4.58
N LYS A 515 12.39 11.87 4.99
CA LYS A 515 12.96 10.61 5.50
C LYS A 515 13.58 9.74 4.41
N GLN A 516 13.29 9.99 3.14
CA GLN A 516 13.71 9.13 2.03
C GLN A 516 15.23 8.91 1.95
N LEU A 517 16.03 9.89 2.40
CA LEU A 517 17.50 9.85 2.32
C LEU A 517 18.15 9.03 3.44
N ASP A 518 17.56 9.07 4.63
CA ASP A 518 18.17 8.50 5.84
C ASP A 518 17.43 7.24 6.34
N LYS A 519 16.13 7.13 6.03
CA LYS A 519 15.23 6.08 6.52
C LYS A 519 14.20 5.67 5.45
N PRO A 520 14.63 4.96 4.40
CA PRO A 520 13.78 4.66 3.24
C PRO A 520 12.53 3.82 3.58
N SER A 521 12.60 2.90 4.55
CA SER A 521 11.43 2.11 4.98
C SER A 521 10.37 2.97 5.68
N GLU A 522 10.78 3.84 6.62
CA GLU A 522 9.87 4.80 7.25
C GLU A 522 9.29 5.78 6.22
N ALA A 523 10.07 6.17 5.22
CA ALA A 523 9.63 7.04 4.13
C ALA A 523 8.53 6.38 3.30
N SER A 524 8.71 5.13 2.86
CA SER A 524 7.69 4.40 2.10
C SER A 524 6.38 4.25 2.88
N ALA A 525 6.45 3.92 4.18
CA ALA A 525 5.26 3.85 5.04
C ALA A 525 4.53 5.21 5.17
N ALA A 526 5.29 6.30 5.32
CA ALA A 526 4.72 7.65 5.38
C ALA A 526 4.09 8.06 4.05
N LEU A 527 4.74 7.80 2.91
CA LEU A 527 4.18 8.11 1.59
C LEU A 527 2.91 7.31 1.32
N TYR A 528 2.87 6.03 1.68
CA TYR A 528 1.67 5.22 1.57
C TYR A 528 0.51 5.74 2.44
N LYS A 529 0.83 6.18 3.66
CA LYS A 529 -0.14 6.86 4.53
C LYS A 529 -0.64 8.17 3.92
N ALA A 530 0.25 8.98 3.35
CA ALA A 530 -0.12 10.24 2.70
C ALA A 530 -1.05 10.01 1.50
N MET A 531 -0.82 8.96 0.71
CA MET A 531 -1.68 8.56 -0.40
C MET A 531 -3.08 8.20 0.09
N ARG A 532 -3.20 7.38 1.14
CA ARG A 532 -4.50 7.02 1.74
C ARG A 532 -5.23 8.24 2.27
N GLN A 533 -4.54 9.09 3.01
CA GLN A 533 -5.11 10.33 3.53
C GLN A 533 -5.58 11.26 2.40
N GLY A 534 -4.87 11.32 1.28
CA GLY A 534 -5.29 12.07 0.09
C GLY A 534 -6.56 11.51 -0.56
N LEU A 535 -6.72 10.18 -0.59
CA LEU A 535 -7.95 9.54 -1.06
C LEU A 535 -9.12 9.81 -0.10
N GLU A 536 -8.89 9.66 1.22
CA GLU A 536 -9.87 9.93 2.27
C GLU A 536 -10.32 11.40 2.29
N SER A 537 -9.43 12.34 1.97
CA SER A 537 -9.75 13.77 1.86
C SER A 537 -10.39 14.17 0.54
N GLY A 538 -10.51 13.25 -0.42
CA GLY A 538 -11.05 13.51 -1.76
C GLY A 538 -10.08 14.20 -2.73
N ASP A 539 -8.83 14.45 -2.33
CA ASP A 539 -7.78 15.06 -3.16
C ASP A 539 -7.12 14.01 -4.07
N LYS A 540 -7.85 13.65 -5.14
CA LYS A 540 -7.46 12.58 -6.08
C LYS A 540 -6.14 12.88 -6.80
N ASP A 541 -5.93 14.11 -7.25
CA ASP A 541 -4.69 14.52 -7.92
C ASP A 541 -3.48 14.31 -7.00
N PHE A 542 -3.63 14.66 -5.72
CA PHE A 542 -2.58 14.42 -4.74
C PHE A 542 -2.35 12.94 -4.47
N ALA A 543 -3.41 12.14 -4.41
CA ALA A 543 -3.29 10.70 -4.24
C ALA A 543 -2.56 10.06 -5.43
N HIS A 544 -2.88 10.45 -6.67
CA HIS A 544 -2.20 9.99 -7.88
C HIS A 544 -0.72 10.34 -7.86
N LEU A 545 -0.38 11.59 -7.52
CA LEU A 545 0.99 12.03 -7.35
C LEU A 545 1.74 11.19 -6.30
N THR A 546 1.11 10.95 -5.15
CA THR A 546 1.76 10.22 -4.06
C THR A 546 1.97 8.75 -4.43
N MET A 547 1.04 8.15 -5.18
CA MET A 547 1.21 6.81 -5.75
C MET A 547 2.39 6.76 -6.73
N VAL A 548 2.49 7.70 -7.66
CA VAL A 548 3.66 7.81 -8.56
C VAL A 548 4.95 7.92 -7.76
N THR A 549 4.95 8.73 -6.70
CA THR A 549 6.09 8.86 -5.79
C THR A 549 6.40 7.54 -5.09
N CYS A 550 5.40 6.78 -4.63
CA CYS A 550 5.60 5.46 -4.03
C CYS A 550 6.27 4.48 -5.02
N LEU A 551 5.78 4.41 -6.26
CA LEU A 551 6.34 3.53 -7.30
C LEU A 551 7.80 3.88 -7.61
N VAL A 552 8.09 5.17 -7.76
CA VAL A 552 9.42 5.70 -8.10
C VAL A 552 10.43 5.46 -6.98
N THR A 553 9.98 5.60 -5.73
CA THR A 553 10.85 5.55 -4.55
C THR A 553 10.86 4.16 -3.89
N HIS A 554 10.17 3.18 -4.50
CA HIS A 554 10.08 1.82 -4.03
C HIS A 554 11.44 1.15 -3.88
N ASN A 555 11.73 0.73 -2.65
CA ASN A 555 12.93 -0.02 -2.26
C ASN A 555 12.57 -1.33 -1.51
N GLY A 556 11.28 -1.66 -1.39
CA GLY A 556 10.82 -2.92 -0.80
C GLY A 556 11.00 -4.12 -1.75
N ASP A 557 10.59 -5.30 -1.28
CA ASP A 557 10.53 -6.52 -2.10
C ASP A 557 9.42 -6.47 -3.16
N LEU A 558 9.37 -7.51 -4.01
CA LEU A 558 8.35 -7.61 -5.06
C LEU A 558 6.94 -7.84 -4.50
N TYR A 559 6.79 -8.40 -3.30
CA TYR A 559 5.49 -8.62 -2.67
C TYR A 559 4.86 -7.29 -2.27
N ALA A 560 5.63 -6.42 -1.61
CA ALA A 560 5.22 -5.06 -1.28
C ALA A 560 4.91 -4.23 -2.53
N LEU A 561 5.65 -4.41 -3.63
CA LEU A 561 5.31 -3.77 -4.91
C LEU A 561 3.97 -4.28 -5.43
N ARG A 562 3.72 -5.59 -5.37
CA ARG A 562 2.47 -6.19 -5.84
C ARG A 562 1.27 -5.71 -5.04
N GLU A 563 1.38 -5.67 -3.72
CA GLU A 563 0.33 -5.11 -2.86
C GLU A 563 -0.01 -3.65 -3.21
N LEU A 564 1.01 -2.85 -3.55
CA LEU A 564 0.80 -1.47 -4.00
C LEU A 564 0.05 -1.41 -5.34
N LEU A 565 0.37 -2.31 -6.28
CA LEU A 565 -0.31 -2.41 -7.57
C LEU A 565 -1.75 -2.91 -7.45
N ASP A 566 -2.00 -3.86 -6.54
CA ASP A 566 -3.34 -4.36 -6.24
C ASP A 566 -4.19 -3.27 -5.58
N TYR A 567 -3.62 -2.53 -4.63
CA TYR A 567 -4.28 -1.37 -4.03
C TYR A 567 -4.68 -0.32 -5.08
N PHE A 568 -3.79 -0.03 -6.04
CA PHE A 568 -4.11 0.84 -7.18
C PHE A 568 -5.30 0.32 -7.99
N ALA A 569 -5.28 -0.98 -8.33
CA ALA A 569 -6.31 -1.61 -9.14
C ALA A 569 -7.69 -1.49 -8.48
N ASP A 570 -7.75 -1.67 -7.17
CA ASP A 570 -8.99 -1.66 -6.38
C ASP A 570 -9.52 -0.24 -6.13
N HIS A 571 -8.65 0.74 -5.86
CA HIS A 571 -9.07 2.03 -5.30
C HIS A 571 -8.90 3.24 -6.24
N MET A 572 -8.02 3.14 -7.24
CA MET A 572 -7.58 4.32 -8.01
C MET A 572 -7.70 4.15 -9.52
N ARG A 573 -7.86 2.92 -10.02
CA ARG A 573 -7.86 2.61 -11.47
C ARG A 573 -8.90 3.39 -12.27
N GLN A 574 -10.08 3.62 -11.71
CA GLN A 574 -11.18 4.30 -12.41
C GLN A 574 -10.94 5.80 -12.62
N SER A 575 -10.09 6.42 -11.79
CA SER A 575 -9.79 7.85 -11.85
C SER A 575 -8.39 8.17 -12.39
N ALA A 576 -7.60 7.14 -12.70
CA ALA A 576 -6.20 7.31 -13.09
C ALA A 576 -6.05 7.88 -14.51
N ASP A 577 -5.10 8.79 -14.68
CA ASP A 577 -4.73 9.31 -15.99
C ASP A 577 -3.90 8.29 -16.81
N GLY A 578 -3.69 8.59 -18.09
CA GLY A 578 -2.94 7.71 -19.00
C GLY A 578 -1.49 7.47 -18.56
N LYS A 579 -0.84 8.47 -17.94
CA LYS A 579 0.57 8.36 -17.53
C LYS A 579 0.74 7.49 -16.30
N MET A 580 -0.17 7.61 -15.34
CA MET A 580 -0.24 6.76 -14.16
C MET A 580 -0.51 5.31 -14.53
N LEU A 581 -1.48 5.07 -15.42
CA LEU A 581 -1.76 3.73 -15.94
C LEU A 581 -0.53 3.13 -16.64
N GLU A 582 0.21 3.94 -17.40
CA GLU A 582 1.47 3.51 -18.01
C GLU A 582 2.53 3.13 -16.96
N MET A 583 2.74 3.95 -15.93
CA MET A 583 3.71 3.66 -14.86
C MET A 583 3.37 2.40 -14.08
N VAL A 584 2.09 2.21 -13.72
CA VAL A 584 1.60 0.99 -13.06
C VAL A 584 1.82 -0.23 -13.96
N ARG A 585 1.53 -0.11 -15.26
CA ARG A 585 1.78 -1.20 -16.23
C ARG A 585 3.26 -1.56 -16.32
N ILE A 586 4.14 -0.56 -16.32
CA ILE A 586 5.60 -0.77 -16.31
C ILE A 586 6.02 -1.48 -15.02
N ALA A 587 5.54 -1.04 -13.86
CA ALA A 587 5.84 -1.65 -12.56
C ALA A 587 5.37 -3.12 -12.49
N GLY A 588 4.17 -3.43 -13.00
CA GLY A 588 3.67 -4.79 -13.09
C GLY A 588 4.48 -5.66 -14.06
N SER A 589 4.85 -5.12 -15.22
CA SER A 589 5.71 -5.82 -16.20
C SER A 589 7.10 -6.09 -15.63
N TYR A 590 7.64 -5.14 -14.85
CA TYR A 590 8.90 -5.27 -14.13
C TYR A 590 8.85 -6.39 -13.09
N ALA A 591 7.81 -6.43 -12.25
CA ALA A 591 7.64 -7.49 -11.26
C ALA A 591 7.54 -8.87 -11.92
N ALA A 592 6.74 -8.99 -13.00
CA ALA A 592 6.61 -10.22 -13.76
C ALA A 592 7.94 -10.66 -14.41
N ALA A 593 8.67 -9.73 -15.02
CA ALA A 593 9.96 -10.00 -15.66
C ALA A 593 11.06 -10.46 -14.69
N LEU A 594 10.93 -10.16 -13.39
CA LEU A 594 11.85 -10.66 -12.35
C LEU A 594 11.44 -12.02 -11.77
N GLN A 595 10.18 -12.42 -11.91
CA GLN A 595 9.68 -13.72 -11.45
C GLN A 595 9.73 -14.79 -12.55
N ASP A 596 9.55 -14.39 -13.81
CA ASP A 596 9.51 -15.29 -14.98
C ASP A 596 10.57 -14.90 -16.03
N GLU A 597 11.52 -15.81 -16.27
CA GLU A 597 12.64 -15.60 -17.21
C GLU A 597 12.16 -15.50 -18.68
N SER A 598 11.01 -16.10 -19.02
CA SER A 598 10.45 -16.03 -20.38
C SER A 598 9.97 -14.63 -20.75
N LEU A 599 9.52 -13.85 -19.76
CA LEU A 599 9.01 -12.49 -19.93
C LEU A 599 10.13 -11.44 -19.88
N THR A 600 11.26 -11.77 -19.26
CA THR A 600 12.43 -10.90 -19.18
C THR A 600 12.91 -10.46 -20.57
N GLU A 601 12.91 -11.38 -21.53
CA GLU A 601 13.46 -11.16 -22.86
C GLU A 601 12.80 -10.00 -23.61
N GLY A 602 11.47 -10.00 -23.65
CA GLY A 602 10.70 -8.92 -24.26
C GLY A 602 10.79 -7.61 -23.46
N PHE A 603 10.86 -7.68 -22.13
CA PHE A 603 10.86 -6.48 -21.29
C PHE A 603 12.13 -5.64 -21.43
N VAL A 604 13.30 -6.28 -21.52
CA VAL A 604 14.60 -5.59 -21.55
C VAL A 604 15.16 -5.35 -22.96
N ALA A 605 14.48 -5.83 -23.99
CA ALA A 605 14.92 -5.73 -25.38
C ALA A 605 15.14 -4.27 -25.81
N ILE A 606 16.22 -4.04 -26.58
CA ILE A 606 16.51 -2.73 -27.17
C ILE A 606 15.55 -2.51 -28.35
N PRO A 607 14.81 -1.38 -28.40
CA PRO A 607 13.94 -1.06 -29.53
C PRO A 607 14.74 -1.01 -30.84
N GLN A 608 14.27 -1.72 -31.88
CA GLN A 608 14.85 -1.58 -33.22
C GLN A 608 14.40 -0.25 -33.85
N ALA A 609 15.32 0.45 -34.50
CA ALA A 609 14.99 1.70 -35.20
C ALA A 609 14.03 1.38 -36.37
N SER A 610 12.78 1.84 -36.28
CA SER A 610 11.84 1.76 -37.38
C SER A 610 12.28 2.69 -38.51
N SER A 611 12.22 2.18 -39.75
CA SER A 611 12.58 2.90 -40.98
C SER A 611 11.60 4.01 -41.40
N ASN A 612 10.50 4.19 -40.66
CA ASN A 612 9.63 5.35 -40.83
C ASN A 612 10.13 6.47 -39.94
N GLY A 613 10.83 7.42 -40.55
CA GLY A 613 11.13 8.70 -39.92
C GLY A 613 9.84 9.49 -39.75
N ASP A 614 9.23 9.37 -38.59
CA ASP A 614 8.24 10.31 -38.04
C ASP A 614 8.21 10.08 -36.52
N SER A 615 8.60 11.10 -35.75
CA SER A 615 8.21 11.50 -34.37
C SER A 615 7.78 10.50 -33.26
N GLU A 616 7.84 9.18 -33.44
CA GLU A 616 7.34 8.16 -32.50
C GLU A 616 8.45 7.34 -31.81
N GLN A 617 9.66 7.91 -31.64
CA GLN A 617 10.50 7.50 -30.52
C GLN A 617 9.84 8.06 -29.25
N ARG A 618 8.83 7.36 -28.72
CA ARG A 618 8.20 7.70 -27.43
C ARG A 618 9.31 7.99 -26.43
N ASP A 619 9.29 9.18 -25.83
CA ASP A 619 10.14 9.58 -24.72
C ASP A 619 10.01 8.55 -23.58
N GLU A 620 10.85 7.51 -23.61
CA GLU A 620 10.88 6.50 -22.56
C GLU A 620 11.34 7.18 -21.28
N ASP A 621 10.40 7.30 -20.33
CA ASP A 621 10.66 8.01 -19.09
C ASP A 621 11.77 7.34 -18.25
N ASN A 622 12.31 8.11 -17.32
CA ASN A 622 13.40 7.66 -16.46
C ASN A 622 13.05 6.40 -15.64
N TYR A 623 11.80 6.28 -15.18
CA TYR A 623 11.34 5.13 -14.39
C TYR A 623 11.39 3.83 -15.21
N SER A 624 10.85 3.90 -16.42
CA SER A 624 10.85 2.87 -17.45
C SER A 624 12.27 2.35 -17.74
N CYS A 625 13.23 3.28 -17.89
CA CYS A 625 14.64 2.95 -18.08
C CYS A 625 15.24 2.28 -16.84
N GLY A 626 14.93 2.78 -15.63
CA GLY A 626 15.43 2.23 -14.37
C GLY A 626 14.99 0.78 -14.12
N CYS A 627 13.72 0.47 -14.33
CA CYS A 627 13.18 -0.89 -14.20
C CYS A 627 13.85 -1.87 -15.18
N ARG A 628 14.01 -1.46 -16.45
CA ARG A 628 14.67 -2.31 -17.46
C ARG A 628 16.15 -2.49 -17.19
N LEU A 629 16.84 -1.46 -16.72
CA LEU A 629 18.24 -1.52 -16.31
C LEU A 629 18.45 -2.57 -15.20
N GLU A 630 17.65 -2.50 -14.13
CA GLU A 630 17.73 -3.43 -13.00
C GLU A 630 17.42 -4.87 -13.45
N ALA A 631 16.34 -5.07 -14.21
CA ALA A 631 15.98 -6.38 -14.74
C ALA A 631 17.03 -6.95 -15.71
N ALA A 632 17.60 -6.12 -16.59
CA ALA A 632 18.65 -6.54 -17.53
C ALA A 632 19.92 -6.98 -16.79
N TYR A 633 20.35 -6.22 -15.78
CA TYR A 633 21.52 -6.59 -14.98
C TYR A 633 21.30 -7.91 -14.23
N LEU A 634 20.18 -8.04 -13.51
CA LEU A 634 19.87 -9.26 -12.76
C LEU A 634 19.82 -10.48 -13.70
N SER A 635 19.32 -10.29 -14.92
CA SER A 635 19.22 -11.32 -15.94
C SER A 635 20.53 -11.61 -16.69
N GLY A 636 21.62 -10.91 -16.38
CA GLY A 636 22.94 -11.11 -17.00
C GLY A 636 23.09 -10.45 -18.38
N LYS A 637 22.13 -9.62 -18.80
CA LYS A 637 22.09 -8.90 -20.07
C LYS A 637 22.77 -7.54 -19.93
N TYR A 638 24.09 -7.57 -19.74
CA TYR A 638 24.86 -6.38 -19.38
C TYR A 638 24.92 -5.32 -20.48
N ARG A 639 24.80 -5.68 -21.77
CA ARG A 639 24.83 -4.71 -22.87
C ARG A 639 23.53 -3.91 -22.94
N GLU A 640 22.40 -4.60 -22.79
CA GLU A 640 21.07 -4.02 -22.69
C GLU A 640 20.96 -3.15 -21.44
N ALA A 641 21.50 -3.60 -20.31
CA ALA A 641 21.61 -2.79 -19.10
C ALA A 641 22.34 -1.45 -19.38
N LEU A 642 23.49 -1.47 -20.06
CA LEU A 642 24.23 -0.24 -20.39
C LEU A 642 23.47 0.69 -21.35
N TYR A 643 22.70 0.13 -22.29
CA TYR A 643 21.80 0.92 -23.15
C TYR A 643 20.76 1.66 -22.32
N TRP A 644 20.06 0.96 -21.43
CA TRP A 644 19.05 1.54 -20.54
C TRP A 644 19.64 2.54 -19.55
N ALA A 645 20.86 2.29 -19.04
CA ALA A 645 21.58 3.25 -18.21
C ALA A 645 21.96 4.54 -18.97
N MET A 646 22.26 4.46 -20.26
CA MET A 646 22.53 5.64 -21.10
C MET A 646 21.25 6.43 -21.37
N ARG A 647 20.16 5.76 -21.75
CA ARG A 647 18.84 6.38 -21.98
C ARG A 647 18.31 7.06 -20.73
N GLY A 648 18.31 6.37 -19.58
CA GLY A 648 17.88 6.95 -18.30
C GLY A 648 18.67 8.20 -17.91
N ARG A 649 19.94 8.29 -18.32
CA ARG A 649 20.84 9.44 -18.03
C ARG A 649 20.42 10.70 -18.75
N ALA A 650 19.92 10.57 -19.98
CA ALA A 650 19.44 11.69 -20.77
C ALA A 650 18.18 12.32 -20.15
N ASN A 651 17.42 11.52 -19.39
CA ASN A 651 16.14 11.89 -18.78
C ASN A 651 16.24 12.04 -17.25
N GLU A 652 17.42 12.35 -16.68
CA GLU A 652 17.61 12.52 -15.23
C GLU A 652 17.02 13.83 -14.71
N LEU A 653 16.18 13.74 -13.67
CA LEU A 653 15.73 14.90 -12.90
C LEU A 653 16.61 15.13 -11.66
N PRO A 654 16.95 16.39 -11.30
CA PRO A 654 17.84 16.69 -10.17
C PRO A 654 17.40 16.14 -8.80
N LEU A 655 16.11 15.84 -8.63
CA LEU A 655 15.50 15.42 -7.36
C LEU A 655 15.34 13.90 -7.23
N ASP A 656 15.63 13.13 -8.28
CA ASP A 656 15.32 11.71 -8.40
C ASP A 656 16.40 10.78 -7.81
N TRP A 657 16.95 11.12 -6.65
CA TRP A 657 18.20 10.50 -6.16
C TRP A 657 18.12 8.96 -5.98
N THR A 658 16.94 8.42 -5.66
CA THR A 658 16.75 6.97 -5.55
C THR A 658 16.93 6.28 -6.91
N ARG A 659 16.33 6.85 -7.97
CA ARG A 659 16.50 6.36 -9.35
C ARG A 659 17.94 6.56 -9.83
N ILE A 660 18.52 7.75 -9.60
CA ILE A 660 19.91 8.02 -9.96
C ILE A 660 20.85 7.04 -9.24
N ARG A 661 20.64 6.74 -7.95
CA ARG A 661 21.43 5.72 -7.22
C ARG A 661 21.35 4.36 -7.90
N LYS A 662 20.14 3.85 -8.17
CA LYS A 662 19.95 2.56 -8.86
C LYS A 662 20.68 2.57 -10.20
N GLN A 663 20.56 3.66 -10.95
CA GLN A 663 21.22 3.82 -12.23
C GLN A 663 22.75 3.78 -12.12
N ARG A 664 23.36 4.54 -11.20
CA ARG A 664 24.82 4.55 -10.99
C ARG A 664 25.35 3.19 -10.54
N LEU A 665 24.60 2.50 -9.69
CA LEU A 665 24.92 1.16 -9.23
C LEU A 665 24.94 0.18 -10.40
N TYR A 666 23.80 -0.02 -11.07
CA TYR A 666 23.69 -1.04 -12.11
C TYR A 666 24.52 -0.74 -13.35
N GLU A 667 24.76 0.54 -13.67
CA GLU A 667 25.75 0.92 -14.68
C GLU A 667 27.15 0.45 -14.26
N THR A 668 27.57 0.71 -13.02
CA THR A 668 28.88 0.29 -12.50
C THR A 668 29.04 -1.22 -12.51
N LEU A 669 28.03 -1.96 -12.03
CA LEU A 669 28.06 -3.41 -12.00
C LEU A 669 28.10 -4.00 -13.41
N SER A 670 27.32 -3.44 -14.35
CA SER A 670 27.32 -3.90 -15.76
C SER A 670 28.65 -3.62 -16.45
N LEU A 671 29.25 -2.43 -16.24
CA LEU A 671 30.58 -2.09 -16.73
C LEU A 671 31.66 -3.03 -16.16
N ALA A 672 31.59 -3.34 -14.86
CA ALA A 672 32.52 -4.24 -14.21
C ALA A 672 32.38 -5.70 -14.68
N ALA A 673 31.16 -6.13 -15.04
CA ALA A 673 30.88 -7.47 -15.54
C ALA A 673 31.48 -7.70 -16.94
N ILE A 674 31.39 -6.73 -17.85
CA ILE A 674 31.96 -6.85 -19.21
C ILE A 674 33.47 -6.60 -19.27
N TYR A 675 34.07 -6.09 -18.19
CA TYR A 675 35.46 -5.64 -18.16
C TYR A 675 36.48 -6.69 -18.66
N ALA A 676 36.33 -7.95 -18.24
CA ALA A 676 37.26 -9.02 -18.62
C ALA A 676 37.25 -9.31 -20.14
N GLY A 677 36.08 -9.19 -20.80
CA GLY A 677 35.88 -9.53 -22.22
C GLY A 677 36.13 -8.38 -23.21
N THR A 678 36.65 -7.24 -22.76
CA THR A 678 36.87 -6.03 -23.59
C THR A 678 38.35 -5.78 -23.87
N ASN A 679 38.65 -5.01 -24.93
CA ASN A 679 40.02 -4.68 -25.33
C ASN A 679 40.69 -3.65 -24.38
N ALA A 680 42.00 -3.41 -24.52
CA ALA A 680 42.75 -2.55 -23.60
C ALA A 680 42.26 -1.09 -23.58
N GLU A 681 41.82 -0.54 -24.72
CA GLU A 681 41.30 0.82 -24.81
C GLU A 681 39.96 0.96 -24.08
N GLU A 682 39.08 -0.01 -24.29
CA GLU A 682 37.77 -0.09 -23.68
C GLU A 682 37.86 -0.33 -22.17
N ARG A 683 38.81 -1.16 -21.71
CA ARG A 683 39.16 -1.30 -20.27
C ARG A 683 39.57 0.04 -19.64
N LYS A 684 40.33 0.88 -20.36
CA LYS A 684 40.72 2.22 -19.88
C LYS A 684 39.50 3.15 -19.78
N ARG A 685 38.58 3.09 -20.76
CA ARG A 685 37.31 3.85 -20.75
C ARG A 685 36.43 3.41 -19.57
N ILE A 686 36.26 2.11 -19.36
CA ILE A 686 35.49 1.54 -18.24
C ILE A 686 36.05 2.01 -16.89
N ARG A 687 37.37 1.89 -16.67
CA ARG A 687 37.99 2.38 -15.42
C ARG A 687 37.74 3.87 -15.18
N LYS A 688 37.83 4.70 -16.24
CA LYS A 688 37.56 6.14 -16.14
C LYS A 688 36.09 6.40 -15.78
N ALA A 689 35.16 5.66 -16.38
CA ALA A 689 33.73 5.77 -16.11
C ALA A 689 33.40 5.39 -14.66
N ILE A 690 33.80 4.20 -14.19
CA ILE A 690 33.56 3.75 -12.81
C ILE A 690 34.13 4.73 -11.78
N ARG A 691 35.34 5.25 -12.00
CA ARG A 691 35.94 6.27 -11.12
C ARG A 691 35.16 7.58 -11.09
N ALA A 692 34.54 7.99 -12.20
CA ALA A 692 33.67 9.16 -12.24
C ALA A 692 32.37 8.91 -11.45
N LEU A 693 31.76 7.73 -11.61
CA LEU A 693 30.55 7.32 -10.88
C LEU A 693 30.79 7.26 -9.36
N LEU A 694 31.88 6.63 -8.92
CA LEU A 694 32.30 6.59 -7.51
C LEU A 694 32.53 7.99 -6.93
N ARG A 695 33.24 8.87 -7.64
CA ARG A 695 33.45 10.26 -7.18
C ARG A 695 32.14 11.01 -7.00
N ARG A 696 31.15 10.76 -7.86
CA ARG A 696 29.84 11.42 -7.81
C ARG A 696 29.01 10.92 -6.64
N MET A 697 28.99 9.63 -6.34
CA MET A 697 28.28 9.10 -5.17
C MET A 697 29.00 9.40 -3.84
N LYS A 698 30.32 9.62 -3.87
CA LYS A 698 31.09 9.94 -2.65
C LYS A 698 30.63 11.23 -1.96
N SER A 699 30.10 12.20 -2.71
CA SER A 699 29.60 13.47 -2.15
C SER A 699 28.20 13.36 -1.55
N TRP A 700 27.50 12.24 -1.74
CA TRP A 700 26.15 12.02 -1.21
C TRP A 700 26.19 11.48 0.23
N ARG A 701 25.07 11.61 0.96
CA ARG A 701 24.93 11.23 2.38
C ARG A 701 23.91 10.08 2.56
N GLY A 702 23.92 9.47 3.75
CA GLY A 702 22.93 8.47 4.16
C GLY A 702 22.90 7.22 3.28
N PHE A 703 21.70 6.69 3.06
CA PHE A 703 21.40 5.50 2.25
C PHE A 703 21.87 5.60 0.79
N LEU A 704 22.14 6.81 0.31
CA LEU A 704 22.58 7.08 -1.06
C LEU A 704 24.10 7.32 -1.17
N GLY A 705 24.77 7.50 -0.03
CA GLY A 705 26.12 8.05 0.05
C GLY A 705 27.25 7.03 0.14
N TYR A 706 28.44 7.52 0.48
CA TYR A 706 29.69 6.75 0.52
C TYR A 706 29.74 5.62 1.57
N ARG A 707 28.79 5.58 2.52
CA ARG A 707 28.64 4.48 3.49
C ARG A 707 27.53 3.51 3.14
N SER A 708 26.84 3.73 2.02
CA SER A 708 25.73 2.87 1.63
C SER A 708 26.22 1.53 1.08
N SER A 709 25.38 0.52 1.20
CA SER A 709 25.61 -0.81 0.61
C SER A 709 25.96 -0.73 -0.88
N ALA A 710 25.25 0.11 -1.64
CA ALA A 710 25.49 0.36 -3.06
C ALA A 710 26.91 0.91 -3.34
N TYR A 711 27.35 1.91 -2.59
CA TYR A 711 28.68 2.50 -2.79
C TYR A 711 29.79 1.51 -2.44
N LEU A 712 29.65 0.78 -1.34
CA LEU A 712 30.60 -0.25 -0.92
C LEU A 712 30.71 -1.36 -1.97
N LEU A 713 29.58 -1.79 -2.53
CA LEU A 713 29.56 -2.78 -3.61
C LEU A 713 30.23 -2.26 -4.90
N MET A 714 29.98 -1.00 -5.28
CA MET A 714 30.67 -0.36 -6.41
C MET A 714 32.18 -0.25 -6.17
N LYS A 715 32.59 0.01 -4.93
CA LYS A 715 34.01 0.08 -4.53
C LYS A 715 34.64 -1.31 -4.55
N ALA A 716 33.94 -2.36 -4.12
CA ALA A 716 34.38 -3.74 -4.22
C ALA A 716 34.65 -4.14 -5.68
N GLU A 717 33.74 -3.81 -6.60
CA GLU A 717 33.97 -4.04 -8.04
C GLU A 717 35.16 -3.25 -8.59
N TRP A 718 35.39 -2.03 -8.09
CA TRP A 718 36.57 -1.24 -8.45
C TRP A 718 37.88 -1.91 -8.00
N GLU A 719 37.96 -2.36 -6.76
CA GLU A 719 39.13 -3.09 -6.24
C GLU A 719 39.37 -4.38 -7.03
N ARG A 720 38.31 -5.11 -7.38
CA ARG A 720 38.39 -6.33 -8.21
C ARG A 720 39.00 -6.05 -9.58
N ILE A 721 38.50 -5.04 -10.32
CA ILE A 721 39.06 -4.70 -11.65
C ILE A 721 40.44 -4.01 -11.56
N ALA A 722 40.81 -3.51 -10.38
CA ALA A 722 42.13 -2.95 -10.11
C ALA A 722 43.17 -4.04 -9.76
N GLY A 723 42.73 -5.30 -9.53
CA GLY A 723 43.62 -6.41 -9.20
C GLY A 723 43.94 -6.53 -7.71
N ASN A 724 43.06 -6.05 -6.83
CA ASN A 724 43.22 -6.11 -5.37
C ASN A 724 42.15 -7.04 -4.74
N PRO A 725 42.34 -8.37 -4.73
CA PRO A 725 41.32 -9.33 -4.32
C PRO A 725 40.97 -9.24 -2.82
N MET A 726 41.97 -9.03 -1.95
CA MET A 726 41.74 -8.86 -0.51
C MET A 726 41.00 -7.55 -0.19
N GLY A 727 41.31 -6.48 -0.92
CA GLY A 727 40.54 -5.23 -0.84
C GLY A 727 39.09 -5.42 -1.29
N ALA A 728 38.87 -6.12 -2.41
CA ALA A 728 37.54 -6.41 -2.91
C ALA A 728 36.71 -7.23 -1.91
N LEU A 729 37.30 -8.28 -1.31
CA LEU A 729 36.64 -9.13 -0.31
C LEU A 729 36.17 -8.34 0.91
N ARG A 730 37.04 -7.48 1.47
CA ARG A 730 36.71 -6.59 2.59
C ARG A 730 35.51 -5.69 2.26
N GLU A 731 35.51 -5.09 1.07
CA GLU A 731 34.45 -4.17 0.65
C GLU A 731 33.14 -4.92 0.33
N TYR A 732 33.17 -6.14 -0.21
CA TYR A 732 31.97 -6.97 -0.39
C TYR A 732 31.33 -7.34 0.96
N MET A 733 32.14 -7.76 1.94
CA MET A 733 31.64 -8.06 3.28
C MET A 733 31.06 -6.84 3.98
N ALA A 734 31.71 -5.68 3.84
CA ALA A 734 31.18 -4.42 4.33
C ALA A 734 29.84 -4.07 3.64
N ALA A 735 29.72 -4.30 2.33
CA ALA A 735 28.49 -4.08 1.59
C ALA A 735 27.34 -4.99 2.08
N ILE A 736 27.62 -6.26 2.39
CA ILE A 736 26.64 -7.21 2.95
C ILE A 736 26.17 -6.75 4.33
N GLY A 737 27.10 -6.46 5.25
CA GLY A 737 26.75 -5.99 6.61
C GLY A 737 25.94 -4.69 6.59
N GLN A 738 26.29 -3.78 5.67
CA GLN A 738 25.54 -2.55 5.47
C GLN A 738 24.16 -2.80 4.83
N ALA A 739 24.03 -3.72 3.86
CA ALA A 739 22.75 -4.07 3.25
C ALA A 739 21.76 -4.65 4.28
N ARG A 740 22.24 -5.48 5.22
CA ARG A 740 21.46 -5.99 6.37
C ARG A 740 20.99 -4.87 7.28
N THR A 741 21.88 -3.93 7.59
CA THR A 741 21.54 -2.74 8.40
C THR A 741 20.51 -1.85 7.71
N GLU A 742 20.62 -1.69 6.40
CA GLU A 742 19.67 -0.96 5.55
C GLU A 742 18.35 -1.73 5.32
N LYS A 743 18.29 -3.02 5.69
CA LYS A 743 17.19 -3.95 5.37
C LYS A 743 16.88 -4.03 3.87
N TYR A 744 17.93 -4.06 3.04
CA TYR A 744 17.78 -4.10 1.58
C TYR A 744 18.21 -5.46 1.00
N GLY A 745 17.29 -6.43 1.03
CA GLY A 745 17.55 -7.84 0.68
C GLY A 745 18.09 -8.06 -0.74
N LEU A 746 17.61 -7.32 -1.74
CA LEU A 746 18.15 -7.43 -3.10
C LEU A 746 19.64 -7.08 -3.18
N MET A 747 20.07 -6.06 -2.44
CA MET A 747 21.48 -5.66 -2.40
C MET A 747 22.34 -6.69 -1.68
N GLU A 748 21.83 -7.28 -0.59
CA GLU A 748 22.48 -8.39 0.09
C GLU A 748 22.66 -9.57 -0.88
N GLY A 749 21.61 -9.96 -1.62
CA GLY A 749 21.68 -11.01 -2.62
C GLY A 749 22.74 -10.76 -3.69
N ILE A 750 22.79 -9.53 -4.25
CA ILE A 750 23.81 -9.16 -5.23
C ILE A 750 25.21 -9.20 -4.61
N ALA A 751 25.41 -8.61 -3.43
CA ALA A 751 26.73 -8.58 -2.79
C ALA A 751 27.23 -9.99 -2.44
N CYS A 752 26.36 -10.87 -1.95
CA CYS A 752 26.66 -12.28 -1.71
C CYS A 752 26.98 -13.03 -3.01
N GLU A 753 26.23 -12.83 -4.10
CA GLU A 753 26.54 -13.42 -5.41
C GLU A 753 27.94 -13.00 -5.89
N ARG A 754 28.27 -11.71 -5.78
CA ARG A 754 29.57 -11.17 -6.20
C ARG A 754 30.71 -11.67 -5.33
N LEU A 755 30.51 -11.77 -4.02
CA LEU A 755 31.47 -12.34 -3.08
C LEU A 755 31.74 -13.82 -3.39
N ALA A 756 30.69 -14.61 -3.67
CA ALA A 756 30.82 -16.02 -4.01
C ALA A 756 31.63 -16.23 -5.31
N ILE A 757 31.39 -15.38 -6.32
CA ILE A 757 32.17 -15.38 -7.56
C ILE A 757 33.63 -15.00 -7.32
N CYS A 758 33.89 -14.04 -6.44
CA CYS A 758 35.24 -13.63 -6.04
C CYS A 758 36.01 -14.80 -5.40
N TYR A 759 35.42 -15.45 -4.39
CA TYR A 759 36.01 -16.62 -3.73
C TYR A 759 36.37 -17.75 -4.70
N ARG A 760 35.51 -17.98 -5.70
CA ARG A 760 35.70 -19.04 -6.69
C ARG A 760 36.79 -18.71 -7.71
N ASN A 761 36.80 -17.49 -8.25
CA ASN A 761 37.74 -17.12 -9.31
C ASN A 761 39.17 -16.94 -8.81
N ASP A 762 39.33 -16.47 -7.58
CA ASP A 762 40.65 -16.23 -6.96
C ASP A 762 41.15 -17.44 -6.13
N MET A 763 40.44 -18.58 -6.18
CA MET A 763 40.78 -19.85 -5.51
C MET A 763 40.99 -19.72 -3.99
N ILE A 764 40.24 -18.81 -3.34
CA ILE A 764 40.44 -18.48 -1.91
C ILE A 764 39.77 -19.52 -1.00
N SER A 765 38.51 -19.89 -1.25
CA SER A 765 37.78 -20.90 -0.45
C SER A 765 36.55 -21.43 -1.18
N GLN A 766 36.49 -22.75 -1.42
CA GLN A 766 35.31 -23.38 -2.02
C GLN A 766 34.10 -23.38 -1.07
N SER A 767 34.32 -23.62 0.22
CA SER A 767 33.26 -23.57 1.23
C SER A 767 32.70 -22.16 1.40
N GLY A 768 33.58 -21.14 1.40
CA GLY A 768 33.17 -19.74 1.44
C GLY A 768 32.36 -19.32 0.21
N ALA A 769 32.74 -19.81 -0.99
CA ALA A 769 31.97 -19.61 -2.20
C ALA A 769 30.58 -20.26 -2.14
N ALA A 770 30.47 -21.48 -1.60
CA ALA A 770 29.20 -22.18 -1.46
C ALA A 770 28.23 -21.47 -0.48
N ILE A 771 28.73 -21.06 0.69
CA ILE A 771 27.93 -20.35 1.71
C ILE A 771 27.43 -19.01 1.16
N ALA A 772 28.32 -18.19 0.59
CA ALA A 772 27.93 -16.90 0.02
C ALA A 772 26.92 -17.08 -1.14
N MET A 773 27.01 -18.16 -1.92
CA MET A 773 26.05 -18.44 -2.98
C MET A 773 24.67 -18.89 -2.43
N MET A 774 24.65 -19.62 -1.30
CA MET A 774 23.41 -19.98 -0.60
C MET A 774 22.74 -18.74 0.00
N ASP A 775 23.49 -17.88 0.68
CA ASP A 775 23.00 -16.60 1.22
C ASP A 775 22.44 -15.72 0.09
N ALA A 776 23.10 -15.69 -1.08
CA ALA A 776 22.59 -14.99 -2.25
C ALA A 776 21.23 -15.55 -2.72
N CYS A 777 21.09 -16.89 -2.80
CA CYS A 777 19.83 -17.52 -3.18
C CYS A 777 18.71 -17.26 -2.17
N ALA A 778 19.01 -17.28 -0.87
CA ALA A 778 18.05 -16.97 0.19
C ALA A 778 17.57 -15.52 0.06
N ALA A 779 18.49 -14.57 -0.01
CA ALA A 779 18.17 -13.15 -0.14
C ALA A 779 17.38 -12.83 -1.43
N TYR A 780 17.71 -13.45 -2.57
CA TYR A 780 16.92 -13.31 -3.79
C TYR A 780 15.51 -13.90 -3.67
N SER A 781 15.37 -15.03 -2.98
CA SER A 781 14.07 -15.69 -2.79
C SER A 781 13.17 -14.89 -1.86
N GLU A 782 13.70 -14.42 -0.73
CA GLU A 782 12.99 -13.56 0.22
C GLU A 782 12.53 -12.25 -0.44
N TRP A 783 13.36 -11.66 -1.30
CA TRP A 783 12.99 -10.43 -2.03
C TRP A 783 12.00 -10.70 -3.19
N GLY A 784 11.86 -11.94 -3.64
CA GLY A 784 10.94 -12.37 -4.68
C GLY A 784 11.54 -12.55 -6.09
N VAL A 785 12.86 -12.45 -6.29
CA VAL A 785 13.54 -12.73 -7.57
C VAL A 785 13.81 -14.23 -7.73
N THR A 786 12.74 -15.03 -7.79
CA THR A 786 12.82 -16.49 -7.83
C THR A 786 13.53 -17.02 -9.08
N SER A 787 13.31 -16.40 -10.25
CA SER A 787 13.96 -16.76 -11.51
C SER A 787 15.50 -16.75 -11.40
N LYS A 788 16.05 -15.68 -10.81
CA LYS A 788 17.49 -15.53 -10.58
C LYS A 788 18.02 -16.57 -9.60
N ALA A 789 17.32 -16.80 -8.49
CA ALA A 789 17.72 -17.82 -7.51
C ALA A 789 17.76 -19.21 -8.15
N ASN A 790 16.74 -19.59 -8.92
CA ASN A 790 16.68 -20.87 -9.64
C ASN A 790 17.81 -21.02 -10.66
N ARG A 791 18.14 -19.94 -11.37
CA ARG A 791 19.26 -19.93 -12.31
C ARG A 791 20.61 -20.06 -11.63
N ILE A 792 20.82 -19.41 -10.48
CA ILE A 792 22.04 -19.61 -9.67
C ILE A 792 22.12 -21.07 -9.22
N ARG A 793 21.03 -21.63 -8.67
CA ARG A 793 20.98 -23.03 -8.23
C ARG A 793 21.34 -24.00 -9.36
N SER A 794 20.79 -23.78 -10.55
CA SER A 794 21.05 -24.61 -11.73
C SER A 794 22.49 -24.46 -12.22
N ARG A 795 22.98 -23.22 -12.36
CA ARG A 795 24.33 -22.92 -12.89
C ARG A 795 25.46 -23.34 -11.95
N TYR A 796 25.23 -23.28 -10.65
CA TYR A 796 26.20 -23.61 -9.62
C TYR A 796 25.83 -24.90 -8.87
N ALA A 797 25.05 -25.78 -9.51
CA ALA A 797 24.62 -27.05 -8.92
C ALA A 797 25.80 -27.88 -8.42
N GLU A 798 26.93 -27.90 -9.13
CA GLU A 798 28.14 -28.61 -8.71
C GLU A 798 28.80 -28.01 -7.45
N LEU A 799 28.77 -26.69 -7.28
CA LEU A 799 29.26 -26.01 -6.08
C LEU A 799 28.29 -26.20 -4.89
N LEU A 800 27.00 -26.24 -5.19
CA LEU A 800 25.93 -26.35 -4.21
C LEU A 800 25.63 -27.81 -3.84
N SER A 801 25.98 -28.81 -4.65
CA SER A 801 25.67 -30.23 -4.41
C SER A 801 26.42 -30.88 -3.24
N PRO A 802 27.69 -30.57 -2.93
CA PRO A 802 28.36 -31.07 -1.74
C PRO A 802 27.79 -30.41 -0.48
N ALA A 803 27.37 -29.14 -0.59
CA ALA A 803 26.73 -28.39 0.48
C ALA A 803 25.27 -28.83 0.67
N SER A 804 24.50 -29.13 -0.37
CA SER A 804 23.10 -29.60 -0.27
C SER A 804 23.02 -31.06 0.19
N LYS A 805 23.99 -31.91 -0.20
CA LYS A 805 24.13 -33.28 0.34
C LYS A 805 24.65 -33.30 1.78
N ARG A 806 25.48 -32.32 2.19
CA ARG A 806 25.91 -32.17 3.59
C ARG A 806 24.81 -31.57 4.49
N TYR A 807 23.92 -30.72 3.98
CA TYR A 807 22.88 -30.02 4.76
C TYR A 807 21.43 -30.43 4.41
N GLY A 808 21.16 -31.72 4.18
CA GLY A 808 19.83 -32.23 3.83
C GLY A 808 18.83 -32.32 5.00
N GLY A 809 17.90 -31.36 5.06
CA GLY A 809 16.59 -31.40 5.73
C GLY A 809 15.57 -30.63 4.87
N PRO A 810 14.24 -30.78 5.06
CA PRO A 810 13.19 -30.55 4.05
C PRO A 810 12.90 -29.06 3.75
N VAL A 811 13.92 -28.35 3.26
CA VAL A 811 13.80 -26.96 2.78
C VAL A 811 13.75 -26.91 1.25
N LEU A 812 13.87 -28.06 0.57
CA LEU A 812 14.24 -28.10 -0.85
C LEU A 812 13.11 -28.41 -1.84
N GLU A 813 11.88 -28.75 -1.41
CA GLU A 813 10.80 -29.13 -2.36
C GLU A 813 9.40 -28.56 -2.06
N GLY A 814 9.23 -27.60 -1.15
CA GLY A 814 7.93 -26.97 -0.92
C GLY A 814 7.59 -25.94 -2.01
N GLU A 815 6.52 -26.18 -2.78
CA GLU A 815 5.78 -25.09 -3.44
C GLU A 815 5.56 -23.97 -2.42
N ILE A 816 5.96 -22.75 -2.79
CA ILE A 816 5.84 -21.58 -1.93
C ILE A 816 4.34 -21.30 -1.78
N ASP A 817 3.80 -21.67 -0.63
CA ASP A 817 2.46 -21.28 -0.18
C ASP A 817 2.36 -19.75 -0.18
N SER A 818 1.42 -19.23 -0.97
CA SER A 818 1.27 -17.82 -1.35
C SER A 818 0.81 -16.90 -0.21
N ASP A 819 0.76 -17.37 1.04
CA ASP A 819 0.07 -16.68 2.14
C ASP A 819 1.00 -16.13 3.24
N ARG A 820 2.32 -16.15 3.05
CA ARG A 820 3.30 -15.66 4.04
C ARG A 820 3.98 -14.35 3.65
N THR A 821 3.24 -13.25 3.78
CA THR A 821 3.66 -11.95 4.37
C THR A 821 2.60 -10.89 4.07
N ARG A 822 1.52 -10.86 4.85
CA ARG A 822 0.69 -9.64 4.94
C ARG A 822 1.51 -8.56 5.61
N ILE A 823 1.68 -7.42 4.96
CA ILE A 823 2.04 -6.18 5.66
C ILE A 823 0.99 -5.95 6.75
N ASP A 824 1.43 -5.74 8.00
CA ASP A 824 0.56 -5.33 9.12
C ASP A 824 -0.08 -3.97 8.82
N LEU A 825 -1.19 -4.01 8.10
CA LEU A 825 -2.21 -2.98 8.12
C LEU A 825 -3.06 -3.23 9.37
N PRO A 826 -3.25 -2.25 10.27
CA PRO A 826 -4.05 -2.45 11.47
C PRO A 826 -5.48 -2.81 11.08
N ARG A 827 -5.82 -4.10 11.17
CA ARG A 827 -7.18 -4.60 11.07
C ARG A 827 -7.78 -4.62 12.47
N GLN A 828 -8.90 -3.94 12.65
CA GLN A 828 -9.70 -4.04 13.86
C GLN A 828 -10.42 -5.41 13.92
N ASN A 829 -10.34 -6.03 15.09
CA ASN A 829 -11.28 -6.94 15.77
C ASN A 829 -11.65 -8.30 15.13
N GLY A 830 -11.25 -9.40 15.78
CA GLY A 830 -11.85 -10.74 15.67
C GLY A 830 -10.95 -11.87 16.19
N PRO A 831 -11.47 -12.88 16.93
CA PRO A 831 -10.70 -13.72 17.86
C PRO A 831 -9.96 -14.91 17.23
N ALA A 832 -8.92 -15.35 17.94
CA ALA A 832 -7.95 -16.37 17.55
C ALA A 832 -8.35 -17.80 17.93
N GLU A 833 -8.20 -18.73 16.99
CA GLU A 833 -7.98 -20.19 17.14
C GLU A 833 -7.30 -20.64 15.82
N GLY A 834 -6.31 -21.52 15.69
CA GLY A 834 -5.50 -22.36 16.55
C GLY A 834 -4.78 -23.38 15.64
N GLY A 835 -3.46 -23.60 15.82
CA GLY A 835 -2.75 -24.82 15.42
C GLY A 835 -1.83 -24.80 14.18
N SER A 836 -0.50 -24.82 14.38
CA SER A 836 0.35 -26.01 14.08
C SER A 836 1.78 -25.78 14.61
N SER A 837 2.18 -26.58 15.59
CA SER A 837 3.40 -26.43 16.40
C SER A 837 4.47 -27.47 16.02
N ALA A 838 5.15 -27.28 14.90
CA ALA A 838 6.31 -28.10 14.55
C ALA A 838 7.43 -27.38 13.77
N SER A 839 7.26 -26.10 13.39
CA SER A 839 8.27 -25.33 12.63
C SER A 839 9.03 -24.28 13.44
N GLU A 840 8.66 -24.04 14.71
CA GLU A 840 9.22 -22.95 15.52
C GLU A 840 10.59 -23.29 16.13
N ASP A 841 10.84 -24.54 16.50
CA ASP A 841 12.07 -24.92 17.24
C ASP A 841 13.36 -24.82 16.40
N GLU A 842 13.31 -25.00 15.08
CA GLU A 842 14.52 -25.02 14.24
C GLU A 842 14.98 -23.62 13.80
N TYR A 843 14.04 -22.69 13.56
CA TYR A 843 14.36 -21.27 13.30
C TYR A 843 14.86 -20.57 14.57
N GLU A 844 14.31 -20.93 15.73
CA GLU A 844 14.75 -20.36 17.00
C GLU A 844 16.18 -20.80 17.35
N LEU A 845 16.57 -22.03 16.99
CA LEU A 845 17.94 -22.53 17.16
C LEU A 845 18.96 -21.76 16.30
N VAL A 846 18.65 -21.54 15.01
CA VAL A 846 19.50 -20.74 14.11
C VAL A 846 19.59 -19.29 14.59
N ARG A 847 18.47 -18.73 15.06
CA ARG A 847 18.44 -17.36 15.60
C ARG A 847 19.22 -17.21 16.91
N ARG A 848 19.16 -18.20 17.82
CA ARG A 848 19.97 -18.22 19.06
C ARG A 848 21.47 -18.27 18.75
N ILE A 849 21.89 -19.08 17.78
CA ILE A 849 23.29 -19.16 17.34
C ILE A 849 23.77 -17.80 16.76
N VAL A 850 22.88 -17.07 16.06
CA VAL A 850 23.17 -15.73 15.54
C VAL A 850 23.21 -14.68 16.67
N ASP A 851 22.26 -14.71 17.60
CA ASP A 851 22.12 -13.71 18.68
C ASP A 851 23.19 -13.85 19.78
N GLU A 852 23.65 -15.07 20.12
CA GLU A 852 24.67 -15.29 21.15
C GLU A 852 26.09 -14.92 20.67
N SER A 853 26.32 -14.87 19.35
CA SER A 853 27.63 -14.61 18.72
C SER A 853 28.05 -13.13 18.63
N GLY A 854 27.22 -12.20 19.14
CA GLY A 854 27.53 -10.76 19.21
C GLY A 854 28.29 -10.33 20.47
N LYS A 855 28.64 -11.25 21.37
CA LYS A 855 29.32 -10.96 22.65
C LYS A 855 30.82 -11.25 22.57
N PRO A 856 31.70 -10.41 23.13
CA PRO A 856 33.14 -10.67 23.17
C PRO A 856 33.45 -11.95 23.98
N MET A 857 34.31 -12.81 23.43
CA MET A 857 34.71 -14.09 24.03
C MET A 857 35.59 -13.86 25.26
N LYS A 858 35.25 -14.47 26.41
CA LYS A 858 35.96 -14.27 27.69
C LYS A 858 37.08 -15.29 27.97
N SER A 859 37.11 -16.45 27.27
CA SER A 859 37.92 -17.61 27.66
C SER A 859 38.70 -18.29 26.51
N GLY A 860 38.93 -17.60 25.38
CA GLY A 860 39.61 -18.18 24.21
C GLY A 860 38.71 -19.10 23.38
N TRP A 861 39.07 -19.32 22.11
CA TRP A 861 38.20 -20.02 21.14
C TRP A 861 38.02 -21.52 21.41
N THR A 862 39.04 -22.19 21.95
CA THR A 862 38.98 -23.62 22.29
C THR A 862 38.00 -23.91 23.43
N ALA A 863 38.04 -23.12 24.50
CA ALA A 863 37.11 -23.25 25.63
C ALA A 863 35.67 -22.86 25.25
N SER A 864 35.51 -21.80 24.45
CA SER A 864 34.19 -21.35 23.97
C SER A 864 33.56 -22.38 23.02
N LEU A 865 34.36 -22.97 22.14
CA LEU A 865 33.93 -24.06 21.26
C LEU A 865 33.51 -25.29 22.08
N LEU A 866 34.30 -25.66 23.09
CA LEU A 866 34.00 -26.80 23.96
C LEU A 866 32.71 -26.58 24.75
N GLU A 867 32.50 -25.39 25.32
CA GLU A 867 31.28 -25.07 26.07
C GLU A 867 30.03 -25.11 25.18
N ALA A 868 30.11 -24.54 23.98
CA ALA A 868 29.03 -24.62 23.00
C ALA A 868 28.77 -26.07 22.57
N ALA A 869 29.83 -26.85 22.35
CA ALA A 869 29.74 -28.24 21.96
C ALA A 869 29.09 -29.12 23.03
N LEU A 870 29.47 -28.95 24.31
CA LEU A 870 28.90 -29.68 25.45
C LEU A 870 27.40 -29.37 25.61
N ARG A 871 27.01 -28.09 25.49
CA ARG A 871 25.60 -27.68 25.57
C ARG A 871 24.75 -28.21 24.42
N GLN A 872 25.32 -28.31 23.22
CA GLN A 872 24.57 -28.64 22.01
C GLN A 872 24.49 -30.15 21.74
N ALA A 873 25.55 -30.91 22.05
CA ALA A 873 25.65 -32.33 21.70
C ALA A 873 25.25 -33.28 22.84
N GLY A 874 24.81 -32.78 24.00
CA GLY A 874 24.41 -33.62 25.14
C GLY A 874 25.55 -34.49 25.69
N ALA A 875 26.79 -34.03 25.55
CA ALA A 875 27.97 -34.75 26.02
C ALA A 875 28.17 -34.54 27.53
N ASP A 876 28.48 -35.62 28.25
CA ASP A 876 28.75 -35.54 29.69
C ASP A 876 30.19 -35.07 29.95
N ARG A 877 31.09 -35.32 28.99
CA ARG A 877 32.50 -34.95 29.06
C ARG A 877 33.02 -34.59 27.67
N GLY A 878 33.93 -33.61 27.62
CA GLY A 878 34.52 -33.16 26.36
C GLY A 878 35.87 -32.49 26.56
N LEU A 879 36.70 -32.59 25.52
CA LEU A 879 38.07 -32.09 25.45
C LEU A 879 38.33 -31.47 24.08
N VAL A 880 39.15 -30.42 24.04
CA VAL A 880 39.81 -29.96 22.81
C VAL A 880 41.30 -30.20 22.97
N LEU A 881 41.89 -30.91 22.02
CA LEU A 881 43.28 -31.39 22.08
C LEU A 881 44.06 -30.84 20.88
N SER A 882 45.31 -30.41 21.08
CA SER A 882 46.26 -30.13 20.01
C SER A 882 47.18 -31.33 19.79
N CYS A 883 47.41 -31.68 18.52
CA CYS A 883 48.26 -32.79 18.11
C CYS A 883 49.64 -32.25 17.72
N ARG A 884 50.68 -32.66 18.44
CA ARG A 884 52.09 -32.28 18.21
C ARG A 884 52.94 -33.53 17.94
N ASP A 885 54.12 -33.36 17.35
CA ASP A 885 55.04 -34.47 17.00
C ASP A 885 55.45 -35.35 18.21
N GLU A 886 55.36 -34.83 19.44
CA GLU A 886 55.71 -35.53 20.69
C GLU A 886 54.49 -35.99 21.53
N GLY A 887 53.24 -35.77 21.08
CA GLY A 887 52.02 -36.21 21.78
C GLY A 887 50.82 -35.26 21.69
N TYR A 888 49.79 -35.51 22.49
CA TYR A 888 48.56 -34.70 22.54
C TYR A 888 48.53 -33.80 23.77
N ALA A 889 48.23 -32.51 23.60
CA ALA A 889 48.07 -31.55 24.69
C ALA A 889 46.60 -31.10 24.82
N ILE A 890 46.10 -31.00 26.05
CA ILE A 890 44.71 -30.56 26.32
C ILE A 890 44.67 -29.02 26.31
N GLU A 891 43.92 -28.46 25.37
CA GLU A 891 43.73 -27.02 25.18
C GLU A 891 42.47 -26.49 25.88
N ALA A 892 41.47 -27.35 26.08
CA ALA A 892 40.29 -27.07 26.90
C ALA A 892 39.65 -28.37 27.42
N GLY A 893 39.09 -28.34 28.63
CA GLY A 893 38.35 -29.47 29.23
C GLY A 893 37.10 -29.03 29.99
N GLY A 894 36.05 -29.86 29.97
CA GLY A 894 34.78 -29.62 30.71
C GLY A 894 34.95 -29.64 32.24
N SER A 895 34.00 -29.05 32.97
CA SER A 895 34.13 -28.76 34.41
C SER A 895 34.52 -29.99 35.25
N GLY A 896 35.63 -29.89 35.99
CA GLY A 896 36.03 -30.87 37.01
C GLY A 896 37.47 -31.37 36.93
N MET A 897 38.27 -30.96 35.93
CA MET A 897 39.66 -31.41 35.79
C MET A 897 40.64 -30.25 35.90
N ALA A 898 40.93 -29.88 37.14
CA ALA A 898 42.08 -29.08 37.49
C ALA A 898 43.10 -29.99 38.20
N GLU A 899 44.30 -30.04 37.62
CA GLU A 899 45.57 -30.46 38.23
C GLU A 899 45.86 -31.97 38.41
N LYS A 900 46.85 -32.42 37.62
CA LYS A 900 47.69 -33.64 37.76
C LYS A 900 47.04 -35.01 37.47
N GLU A 901 46.85 -35.33 36.20
CA GLU A 901 46.83 -36.72 35.70
C GLU A 901 47.52 -36.78 34.33
N SER A 902 48.20 -37.90 34.04
CA SER A 902 48.92 -38.09 32.76
C SER A 902 47.93 -38.09 31.59
N ALA A 903 48.22 -37.37 30.50
CA ALA A 903 47.29 -37.16 29.40
C ALA A 903 46.73 -38.45 28.76
N SER A 904 47.39 -39.61 28.91
CA SER A 904 46.97 -40.88 28.31
C SER A 904 45.81 -41.60 29.03
N GLU A 905 45.33 -41.11 30.19
CA GLU A 905 44.23 -41.74 30.94
C GLU A 905 42.87 -41.03 30.76
N LEU A 906 42.81 -39.97 29.95
CA LEU A 906 41.66 -39.06 29.92
C LEU A 906 40.78 -39.19 28.66
N TYR A 907 41.20 -39.94 27.65
CA TYR A 907 40.48 -40.17 26.39
C TYR A 907 40.90 -41.51 25.76
N ALA A 908 40.11 -42.00 24.80
CA ALA A 908 40.47 -43.18 24.00
C ALA A 908 41.53 -42.85 22.96
N GLU A 909 42.79 -43.21 23.21
CA GLU A 909 43.94 -42.84 22.37
C GLU A 909 43.82 -43.41 20.96
N SER A 910 43.34 -44.65 20.82
CA SER A 910 43.21 -45.28 19.50
C SER A 910 42.14 -44.62 18.62
N VAL A 911 41.05 -44.16 19.22
CA VAL A 911 39.96 -43.41 18.55
C VAL A 911 40.44 -42.04 18.11
N LEU A 912 41.16 -41.35 19.00
CA LEU A 912 41.70 -40.03 18.73
C LEU A 912 42.77 -40.06 17.65
N ARG A 913 43.72 -41.02 17.74
CA ARG A 913 44.77 -41.22 16.74
C ARG A 913 44.20 -41.57 15.38
N HIS A 914 43.10 -42.32 15.34
CA HIS A 914 42.41 -42.61 14.08
C HIS A 914 41.86 -41.34 13.45
N ALA A 915 41.06 -40.56 14.18
CA ALA A 915 40.46 -39.33 13.67
C ALA A 915 41.51 -38.28 13.26
N SER A 916 42.62 -38.17 13.99
CA SER A 916 43.71 -37.26 13.64
C SER A 916 44.47 -37.70 12.38
N MET A 917 44.68 -39.01 12.20
CA MET A 917 45.41 -39.56 11.04
C MET A 917 44.57 -39.55 9.75
N THR A 918 43.27 -39.79 9.85
CA THR A 918 42.36 -39.80 8.69
C THR A 918 41.85 -38.41 8.35
N ASN A 919 41.93 -37.46 9.28
CA ASN A 919 41.32 -36.14 9.18
C ASN A 919 39.81 -36.20 8.89
N GLU A 920 39.14 -37.26 9.35
CA GLU A 920 37.70 -37.47 9.23
C GLU A 920 37.08 -37.63 10.63
N PRO A 921 35.87 -37.07 10.86
CA PRO A 921 35.17 -37.24 12.13
C PRO A 921 34.75 -38.69 12.35
N LEU A 922 35.00 -39.20 13.55
CA LEU A 922 34.64 -40.55 13.97
C LEU A 922 33.53 -40.49 15.03
N VAL A 923 32.40 -41.12 14.73
CA VAL A 923 31.28 -41.27 15.67
C VAL A 923 31.12 -42.74 16.05
N LEU A 924 31.25 -43.03 17.33
CA LEU A 924 30.97 -44.35 17.91
C LEU A 924 29.61 -44.29 18.60
N HIS A 925 28.60 -44.87 17.97
CA HIS A 925 27.26 -44.94 18.54
C HIS A 925 27.20 -45.80 19.82
N ASP A 926 27.92 -46.93 19.89
CA ASP A 926 28.10 -47.68 21.13
C ASP A 926 29.57 -48.10 21.29
N ALA A 927 30.37 -47.37 22.07
CA ALA A 927 31.83 -47.54 22.09
C ALA A 927 32.24 -48.92 22.64
N ILE A 928 31.49 -49.47 23.60
CA ILE A 928 31.72 -50.83 24.15
C ILE A 928 31.32 -51.96 23.18
N ARG A 929 30.58 -51.66 22.10
CA ARG A 929 30.25 -52.61 21.03
C ARG A 929 31.02 -52.32 19.74
N SER A 930 31.92 -51.34 19.76
CA SER A 930 32.71 -50.94 18.62
C SER A 930 33.97 -51.78 18.47
N TYR A 931 34.60 -51.70 17.29
CA TYR A 931 35.91 -52.29 17.04
C TYR A 931 36.98 -51.81 18.03
N TRP A 932 36.80 -50.62 18.61
CA TRP A 932 37.72 -49.96 19.54
C TRP A 932 37.58 -50.40 21.00
N VAL A 933 36.76 -51.42 21.32
CA VAL A 933 36.54 -51.89 22.70
C VAL A 933 37.81 -52.36 23.42
N LYS A 934 38.87 -52.73 22.66
CA LYS A 934 40.18 -53.14 23.20
C LYS A 934 41.09 -51.96 23.56
N ASP A 935 40.65 -50.73 23.34
CA ASP A 935 41.34 -49.54 23.83
C ASP A 935 41.29 -49.52 25.36
N ALA A 936 42.45 -49.31 25.99
CA ALA A 936 42.59 -49.37 27.44
C ALA A 936 41.64 -48.41 28.18
N TYR A 937 41.34 -47.25 27.60
CA TYR A 937 40.40 -46.29 28.17
C TYR A 937 38.95 -46.75 28.00
N ILE A 938 38.57 -47.29 26.83
CA ILE A 938 37.21 -47.79 26.59
C ILE A 938 36.91 -49.02 27.46
N GLU A 939 37.90 -49.89 27.68
CA GLU A 939 37.77 -51.06 28.55
C GLU A 939 37.60 -50.68 30.03
N ALA A 940 38.38 -49.70 30.50
CA ALA A 940 38.36 -49.24 31.88
C ALA A 940 37.15 -48.36 32.21
N TRP A 941 36.82 -47.38 31.36
CA TRP A 941 35.82 -46.35 31.64
C TRP A 941 34.47 -46.58 30.96
N ARG A 942 34.39 -47.54 30.02
CA ARG A 942 33.15 -47.99 29.34
C ARG A 942 32.21 -46.86 28.89
N PRO A 943 32.70 -45.83 28.16
CA PRO A 943 31.82 -44.81 27.58
C PRO A 943 30.81 -45.46 26.63
N ARG A 944 29.59 -44.91 26.57
CA ARG A 944 28.53 -45.45 25.70
C ARG A 944 28.58 -44.83 24.33
N SER A 945 28.77 -43.52 24.16
CA SER A 945 29.02 -42.94 22.84
C SER A 945 30.21 -42.00 22.85
N ILE A 946 30.94 -41.92 21.72
CA ILE A 946 32.10 -41.05 21.54
C ILE A 946 31.98 -40.33 20.18
N LEU A 947 32.26 -39.04 20.13
CA LEU A 947 32.47 -38.26 18.92
C LEU A 947 33.87 -37.67 18.95
N CYS A 948 34.66 -37.90 17.91
CA CYS A 948 36.01 -37.37 17.76
C CYS A 948 36.13 -36.68 16.40
N MET A 949 36.31 -35.36 16.38
CA MET A 949 36.28 -34.54 15.17
C MET A 949 37.57 -33.72 15.03
N PRO A 950 38.34 -33.88 13.95
CA PRO A 950 39.50 -33.04 13.68
C PRO A 950 39.08 -31.63 13.27
N ILE A 951 39.87 -30.65 13.69
CA ILE A 951 39.66 -29.22 13.46
C ILE A 951 40.94 -28.63 12.86
N ALA A 952 40.84 -28.18 11.61
CA ALA A 952 41.95 -27.53 10.91
C ALA A 952 41.89 -26.01 11.11
N VAL A 953 42.96 -25.43 11.66
CA VAL A 953 43.11 -23.98 11.81
C VAL A 953 44.08 -23.46 10.73
N PRO A 954 43.64 -22.61 9.79
CA PRO A 954 44.52 -22.06 8.76
C PRO A 954 45.70 -21.28 9.37
N GLY A 955 46.93 -21.66 9.03
CA GLY A 955 48.14 -20.95 9.46
C GLY A 955 48.82 -21.48 10.73
N GLU A 956 48.19 -22.41 11.45
CA GLU A 956 48.83 -23.10 12.58
C GLU A 956 49.46 -24.43 12.15
N ARG A 957 50.56 -24.80 12.82
CA ARG A 957 51.25 -26.07 12.59
C ARG A 957 50.60 -27.25 13.33
N ASP A 958 49.93 -26.97 14.44
CA ASP A 958 49.27 -27.98 15.27
C ASP A 958 47.86 -28.27 14.71
N SER A 959 47.50 -29.55 14.61
CA SER A 959 46.12 -29.96 14.26
C SER A 959 45.30 -30.14 15.54
N PHE A 960 44.07 -29.63 15.57
CA PHE A 960 43.22 -29.72 16.75
C PHE A 960 42.20 -30.85 16.62
N VAL A 961 41.73 -31.39 17.73
CA VAL A 961 40.71 -32.43 17.78
C VAL A 961 39.71 -32.12 18.88
N LEU A 962 38.42 -32.09 18.55
CA LEU A 962 37.31 -32.06 19.50
C LEU A 962 36.91 -33.48 19.84
N TYR A 963 37.02 -33.86 21.11
CA TYR A 963 36.63 -35.16 21.64
C TYR A 963 35.47 -34.99 22.61
N LEU A 964 34.35 -35.66 22.37
CA LEU A 964 33.15 -35.67 23.21
C LEU A 964 32.78 -37.10 23.57
N GLU A 965 32.36 -37.34 24.81
CA GLU A 965 31.84 -38.63 25.25
C GLU A 965 30.54 -38.48 26.06
N ASN A 966 29.68 -39.49 25.95
CA ASN A 966 28.54 -39.69 26.84
C ASN A 966 28.64 -41.09 27.44
N ARG A 967 28.57 -41.19 28.77
CA ARG A 967 28.77 -42.45 29.50
C ARG A 967 27.46 -43.16 29.81
N GLN A 968 26.33 -42.49 29.67
CA GLN A 968 25.03 -42.99 30.10
C GLN A 968 24.20 -43.54 28.94
N MET A 969 24.34 -42.97 27.75
CA MET A 969 23.50 -43.31 26.61
C MET A 969 24.33 -43.62 25.34
N PRO A 970 24.07 -44.76 24.65
CA PRO A 970 24.59 -44.96 23.31
C PRO A 970 23.77 -44.14 22.29
N GLY A 971 24.39 -43.79 21.17
CA GLY A 971 23.73 -43.13 20.05
C GLY A 971 23.40 -41.65 20.27
N VAL A 972 23.98 -41.01 21.31
CA VAL A 972 23.77 -39.58 21.60
C VAL A 972 24.30 -38.71 20.46
N PHE A 973 25.45 -39.07 19.91
CA PHE A 973 26.05 -38.35 18.80
C PHE A 973 25.58 -38.93 17.46
N THR A 974 25.17 -38.01 16.58
CA THR A 974 24.69 -38.28 15.23
C THR A 974 25.52 -37.52 14.20
N ASP A 975 25.39 -37.88 12.92
CA ASP A 975 25.99 -37.12 11.82
C ASP A 975 25.47 -35.68 11.74
N ARG A 976 24.30 -35.39 12.33
CA ARG A 976 23.77 -34.02 12.48
C ARG A 976 24.64 -33.22 13.46
N ASP A 977 25.03 -33.83 14.58
CA ASP A 977 25.83 -33.16 15.61
C ASP A 977 27.24 -32.85 15.11
N VAL A 978 27.85 -33.77 14.36
CA VAL A 978 29.15 -33.53 13.69
C VAL A 978 29.09 -32.26 12.82
N LYS A 979 28.04 -32.11 12.00
CA LYS A 979 27.88 -30.96 11.09
C LYS A 979 27.68 -29.65 11.83
N VAL A 980 26.90 -29.68 12.90
CA VAL A 980 26.65 -28.53 13.76
C VAL A 980 27.94 -28.09 14.46
N LEU A 981 28.70 -29.03 15.00
CA LEU A 981 29.99 -28.78 15.65
C LEU A 981 31.05 -28.29 14.65
N GLU A 982 31.05 -28.78 13.41
CA GLU A 982 31.93 -28.31 12.33
C GLU A 982 31.65 -26.83 11.97
N LEU A 983 30.36 -26.45 11.92
CA LEU A 983 29.93 -25.07 11.66
C LEU A 983 30.32 -24.13 12.81
N LEU A 984 30.15 -24.57 14.07
CA LEU A 984 30.62 -23.84 15.24
C LEU A 984 32.13 -23.67 15.23
N ALA A 985 32.90 -24.73 14.98
CA ALA A 985 34.35 -24.70 14.92
C ALA A 985 34.85 -23.73 13.85
N THR A 986 34.33 -23.83 12.62
CA THR A 986 34.70 -22.96 11.50
C THR A 986 34.47 -21.49 11.82
N ARG A 987 33.35 -21.16 12.47
CA ARG A 987 33.00 -19.78 12.83
C ARG A 987 33.86 -19.24 13.97
N MET A 988 34.17 -20.06 14.97
CA MET A 988 35.07 -19.67 16.08
C MET A 988 36.51 -19.47 15.60
N ILE A 989 36.99 -20.29 14.67
CA ILE A 989 38.29 -20.13 14.00
C ILE A 989 38.32 -18.83 13.19
N TYR A 990 37.24 -18.51 12.49
CA TYR A 990 37.13 -17.25 11.76
C TYR A 990 37.21 -16.03 12.70
N TYR A 991 36.57 -16.08 13.88
CA TYR A 991 36.71 -15.02 14.89
C TYR A 991 38.12 -14.92 15.46
N LYS A 992 38.77 -16.05 15.75
CA LYS A 992 40.18 -16.09 16.19
C LYS A 992 41.09 -15.42 15.17
N LEU A 993 40.94 -15.74 13.89
CA LEU A 993 41.77 -15.15 12.82
C LEU A 993 41.59 -13.62 12.73
N LEU A 994 40.39 -13.11 13.04
CA LEU A 994 40.13 -11.66 13.12
C LEU A 994 40.76 -11.01 14.36
N GLU A 995 40.75 -11.69 15.50
CA GLU A 995 41.44 -11.23 16.72
C GLU A 995 42.97 -11.26 16.55
N ASP A 996 43.51 -12.30 15.91
CA ASP A 996 44.95 -12.43 15.62
C ASP A 996 45.43 -11.38 14.60
N GLU A 997 44.61 -11.01 13.60
CA GLU A 997 44.93 -9.89 12.68
C GLU A 997 44.88 -8.52 13.39
N ALA A 998 43.97 -8.34 14.35
CA ALA A 998 43.90 -7.15 15.17
C ALA A 998 45.09 -7.05 16.15
N ALA A 999 45.47 -8.17 16.77
CA ALA A 999 46.62 -8.29 17.66
C ALA A 999 47.97 -8.17 16.90
N ALA A 1000 48.06 -8.71 15.69
CA ALA A 1000 49.22 -8.51 14.81
C ALA A 1000 49.36 -7.05 14.37
N SER A 1001 48.23 -6.38 14.11
CA SER A 1001 48.20 -4.94 13.81
C SER A 1001 48.57 -4.09 15.04
N GLU A 1002 48.19 -4.52 16.25
CA GLU A 1002 48.62 -3.90 17.51
C GLU A 1002 50.09 -4.18 17.86
N MET A 1003 50.63 -5.37 17.59
CA MET A 1003 52.05 -5.69 17.77
C MET A 1003 52.95 -4.93 16.78
N ILE A 1004 52.49 -4.72 15.54
CA ILE A 1004 53.17 -3.85 14.56
C ILE A 1004 53.15 -2.39 15.04
N ASN A 1005 52.07 -1.96 15.71
CA ASN A 1005 51.99 -0.63 16.33
C ASN A 1005 52.79 -0.53 17.65
N ALA A 1006 52.93 -1.62 18.42
CA ALA A 1006 53.69 -1.69 19.67
C ALA A 1006 55.20 -1.82 19.44
N ALA A 1007 55.64 -2.38 18.30
CA ALA A 1007 57.04 -2.35 17.87
C ALA A 1007 57.52 -0.93 17.52
N GLY A 1008 56.59 0.03 17.40
CA GLY A 1008 56.83 1.45 17.15
C GLY A 1008 56.57 2.37 18.35
N GLY A 1009 56.95 2.00 19.58
CA GLY A 1009 56.94 2.97 20.68
C GLY A 1009 57.04 2.38 22.09
N ARG A 1010 58.18 2.61 22.75
CA ARG A 1010 58.39 2.49 24.21
C ARG A 1010 57.38 3.43 24.92
N THR A 1011 56.78 3.19 26.09
CA THR A 1011 57.10 2.48 27.34
C THR A 1011 55.81 2.30 28.17
N SER A 1012 55.80 1.30 29.07
CA SER A 1012 55.17 1.29 30.41
C SER A 1012 54.02 0.28 30.65
N SER A 1013 54.43 -0.86 31.22
CA SER A 1013 53.79 -1.75 32.22
C SER A 1013 52.26 -1.81 32.40
N ALA A 1014 51.72 -3.03 32.31
CA ALA A 1014 50.43 -3.48 32.84
C ALA A 1014 50.56 -3.95 34.33
N PRO A 1015 49.50 -4.43 35.03
CA PRO A 1015 48.95 -3.75 36.22
C PRO A 1015 48.84 -4.63 37.49
N SER A 1016 48.64 -4.04 38.68
CA SER A 1016 47.88 -4.70 39.78
C SER A 1016 47.61 -3.77 40.98
N SER A 1017 46.36 -3.43 41.23
CA SER A 1017 45.74 -3.52 42.56
C SER A 1017 44.22 -3.32 42.45
N VAL A 1018 43.46 -4.29 42.99
CA VAL A 1018 42.01 -4.31 43.01
C VAL A 1018 41.50 -3.26 44.02
N GLN A 1019 40.71 -2.29 43.56
CA GLN A 1019 40.05 -1.33 44.46
C GLN A 1019 38.68 -1.86 44.94
N PRO A 1020 38.39 -1.87 46.26
CA PRO A 1020 37.11 -2.35 46.76
C PRO A 1020 35.99 -1.32 46.52
N GLY A 1021 34.90 -1.74 45.88
CA GLY A 1021 33.65 -0.97 45.84
C GLY A 1021 33.18 -0.50 44.45
N VAL A 1022 33.86 -0.90 43.36
CA VAL A 1022 33.42 -0.66 41.98
C VAL A 1022 33.08 -2.00 41.32
N THR A 1023 31.98 -2.07 40.57
CA THR A 1023 31.53 -3.34 39.94
C THR A 1023 32.51 -3.84 38.86
N GLU A 1024 33.27 -2.93 38.25
CA GLU A 1024 34.43 -3.18 37.39
C GLU A 1024 35.42 -2.01 37.55
N PRO A 1025 36.74 -2.24 37.48
CA PRO A 1025 37.71 -1.14 37.54
C PRO A 1025 37.52 -0.15 36.38
N LEU A 1026 37.61 1.15 36.71
CA LEU A 1026 37.60 2.22 35.70
C LEU A 1026 38.94 2.21 34.97
N THR A 1027 38.91 2.37 33.64
CA THR A 1027 40.14 2.53 32.85
C THR A 1027 40.75 3.92 33.09
N GLU A 1028 42.05 4.10 32.82
CA GLU A 1028 42.72 5.41 32.93
C GLU A 1028 41.96 6.50 32.16
N ARG A 1029 41.47 6.16 30.96
CA ARG A 1029 40.68 7.07 30.14
C ARG A 1029 39.32 7.40 30.74
N GLU A 1030 38.70 6.47 31.46
CA GLU A 1030 37.45 6.72 32.20
C GLU A 1030 37.69 7.60 33.43
N ILE A 1031 38.84 7.46 34.10
CA ILE A 1031 39.26 8.35 35.21
C ILE A 1031 39.50 9.77 34.69
N GLU A 1032 40.23 9.95 33.58
CA GLU A 1032 40.43 11.27 32.95
C GLU A 1032 39.12 11.96 32.59
N ILE A 1033 38.17 11.22 32.01
CA ILE A 1033 36.85 11.73 31.66
C ILE A 1033 36.04 12.03 32.92
N LEU A 1034 36.13 11.21 33.97
CA LEU A 1034 35.47 11.43 35.26
C LEU A 1034 36.01 12.67 36.00
N THR A 1035 37.32 12.93 35.93
CA THR A 1035 37.94 14.16 36.46
C THR A 1035 37.45 15.38 35.70
N ALA A 1036 37.40 15.33 34.36
CA ALA A 1036 36.85 16.42 33.55
C ALA A 1036 35.34 16.64 33.80
N ILE A 1037 34.60 15.57 34.12
CA ILE A 1037 33.20 15.66 34.58
C ILE A 1037 33.13 16.37 35.94
N ALA A 1038 34.06 16.10 36.87
CA ALA A 1038 34.09 16.71 38.20
C ALA A 1038 34.48 18.19 38.17
N GLU A 1039 35.27 18.60 37.18
CA GLU A 1039 35.58 20.02 36.89
C GLU A 1039 34.38 20.79 36.28
N GLY A 1040 33.25 20.12 36.02
CA GLY A 1040 32.03 20.74 35.50
C GLY A 1040 31.98 20.95 33.98
N LEU A 1041 32.95 20.41 33.23
CA LEU A 1041 33.00 20.54 31.77
C LEU A 1041 31.84 19.83 31.09
N SER A 1042 31.27 20.41 30.02
CA SER A 1042 30.21 19.74 29.26
C SER A 1042 30.77 18.58 28.42
N ASN A 1043 29.91 17.68 27.92
CA ASN A 1043 30.37 16.57 27.06
C ASN A 1043 31.09 17.07 25.79
N ARG A 1044 30.73 18.27 25.33
CA ARG A 1044 31.38 18.93 24.20
C ARG A 1044 32.77 19.45 24.57
N ASP A 1045 32.92 20.06 25.75
CA ASP A 1045 34.22 20.58 26.19
C ASP A 1045 35.20 19.44 26.50
N ILE A 1046 34.69 18.32 27.04
CA ILE A 1046 35.47 17.09 27.26
C ILE A 1046 35.88 16.49 25.91
N ALA A 1047 34.98 16.47 24.92
CA ALA A 1047 35.27 15.99 23.57
C ALA A 1047 36.37 16.81 22.89
N GLU A 1048 36.30 18.14 22.99
CA GLU A 1048 37.32 19.05 22.47
C GLU A 1048 38.66 18.90 23.22
N ARG A 1049 38.65 18.82 24.55
CA ARG A 1049 39.86 18.65 25.38
C ARG A 1049 40.61 17.36 25.08
N PHE A 1050 39.88 16.30 24.77
CA PHE A 1050 40.45 14.96 24.58
C PHE A 1050 40.53 14.52 23.11
N GLY A 1051 40.13 15.38 22.16
CA GLY A 1051 40.18 15.10 20.72
C GLY A 1051 39.28 13.95 20.26
N ILE A 1052 38.14 13.72 20.94
CA ILE A 1052 37.21 12.60 20.67
C ILE A 1052 35.81 13.11 20.33
N ALA A 1053 34.96 12.26 19.75
CA ALA A 1053 33.57 12.63 19.45
C ALA A 1053 32.72 12.76 20.73
N GLU A 1054 31.76 13.69 20.76
CA GLU A 1054 30.83 13.87 21.90
C GLU A 1054 30.03 12.61 22.22
N THR A 1055 29.70 11.80 21.21
CA THR A 1055 29.05 10.49 21.37
C THR A 1055 29.95 9.50 22.12
N THR A 1056 31.26 9.57 21.92
CA THR A 1056 32.25 8.78 22.65
C THR A 1056 32.31 9.21 24.12
N VAL A 1057 32.28 10.52 24.41
CA VAL A 1057 32.20 11.04 25.78
C VAL A 1057 30.90 10.58 26.47
N LYS A 1058 29.76 10.61 25.78
CA LYS A 1058 28.47 10.10 26.31
C LYS A 1058 28.56 8.61 26.66
N THR A 1059 29.23 7.83 25.82
CA THR A 1059 29.43 6.40 26.04
C THR A 1059 30.32 6.15 27.26
N HIS A 1060 31.44 6.88 27.39
CA HIS A 1060 32.29 6.81 28.59
C HIS A 1060 31.54 7.26 29.85
N ALA A 1061 30.79 8.36 29.82
CA ALA A 1061 30.00 8.83 30.95
C ALA A 1061 28.95 7.80 31.40
N SER A 1062 28.27 7.13 30.45
CA SER A 1062 27.31 6.06 30.76
C SER A 1062 27.99 4.84 31.38
N ARG A 1063 29.18 4.46 30.90
CA ARG A 1063 29.98 3.35 31.47
C ARG A 1063 30.46 3.69 32.87
N ILE A 1064 30.97 4.91 33.10
CA ILE A 1064 31.41 5.38 34.42
C ILE A 1064 30.25 5.36 35.43
N ILE A 1065 29.08 5.87 35.04
CA ILE A 1065 27.86 5.84 35.86
C ILE A 1065 27.45 4.40 36.20
N GLY A 1066 27.49 3.49 35.21
CA GLY A 1066 27.22 2.08 35.40
C GLY A 1066 28.20 1.39 36.35
N LYS A 1067 29.51 1.59 36.14
CA LYS A 1067 30.59 1.00 36.95
C LYS A 1067 30.57 1.49 38.39
N LEU A 1068 30.26 2.76 38.61
CA LEU A 1068 30.11 3.38 39.95
C LEU A 1068 28.74 3.10 40.61
N GLY A 1069 27.81 2.42 39.93
CA GLY A 1069 26.52 2.00 40.49
C GLY A 1069 25.55 3.15 40.80
N VAL A 1070 25.71 4.29 40.13
CA VAL A 1070 24.90 5.50 40.38
C VAL A 1070 23.95 5.78 39.21
N LYS A 1071 22.95 6.66 39.39
CA LYS A 1071 21.93 6.93 38.36
C LYS A 1071 22.18 8.22 37.60
N ARG A 1072 23.00 9.12 38.13
CA ARG A 1072 23.20 10.47 37.56
C ARG A 1072 24.67 10.85 37.56
N ARG A 1073 25.07 11.61 36.54
CA ARG A 1073 26.43 12.15 36.36
C ARG A 1073 26.99 12.87 37.59
N GLY A 1074 26.19 13.70 38.26
CA GLY A 1074 26.60 14.37 39.50
C GLY A 1074 26.81 13.42 40.68
N GLN A 1075 26.05 12.32 40.74
CA GLN A 1075 26.25 11.28 41.76
C GLN A 1075 27.53 10.48 41.51
N ALA A 1076 27.94 10.33 40.25
CA ALA A 1076 29.20 9.66 39.90
C ALA A 1076 30.41 10.42 40.46
N VAL A 1077 30.39 11.75 40.41
CA VAL A 1077 31.45 12.60 40.98
C VAL A 1077 31.51 12.47 42.50
N VAL A 1078 30.35 12.53 43.18
CA VAL A 1078 30.28 12.37 44.64
C VAL A 1078 30.80 11.00 45.06
N ARG A 1079 30.34 9.94 44.37
CA ARG A 1079 30.75 8.56 44.65
C ARG A 1079 32.23 8.33 44.36
N ALA A 1080 32.77 8.95 43.31
CA ALA A 1080 34.18 8.87 42.97
C ALA A 1080 35.08 9.56 44.01
N ARG A 1081 34.64 10.69 44.58
CA ARG A 1081 35.32 11.35 45.71
C ARG A 1081 35.28 10.52 46.99
N GLU A 1082 34.13 9.93 47.32
CA GLU A 1082 33.99 9.01 48.46
C GLU A 1082 34.95 7.80 48.35
N LEU A 1083 35.15 7.31 47.12
CA LEU A 1083 36.07 6.20 46.81
C LEU A 1083 37.53 6.66 46.57
N ARG A 1084 37.83 7.96 46.71
CA ARG A 1084 39.16 8.57 46.45
C ARG A 1084 39.73 8.27 45.05
N LEU A 1085 38.85 8.16 44.05
CA LEU A 1085 39.22 7.95 42.63
C LEU A 1085 39.60 9.26 41.93
N ILE A 1086 39.12 10.39 42.45
CA ILE A 1086 39.36 11.76 41.98
C ILE A 1086 39.40 12.69 43.20
N GLU A 1087 40.03 13.87 43.07
CA GLU A 1087 40.16 14.87 44.14
C GLU A 1087 38.85 15.60 44.52
#